data_AF-A0A661VZ26-F1
#
_entry.id   AF-A0A661VZ26-F1
#
_cell.length_a   1.000
_cell.length_b   1.000
_cell.length_c   1.000
_cell.angle_alpha   90.00
_cell.angle_beta   90.00
_cell.angle_gamma   90.00
#
_symmetry.space_group_name_H-M   'P 1'
#
loop_
_entity.id
_entity.type
_entity.pdbx_description
1 polymer ?
#
loop_
_entity_poly.entity_id
_entity_poly.type
_entity_poly.pdbx_seq_one_letter_code
_entity_poly.pdbx_strand_id
1 'polypeptide(L)'
;GVNTMNQLPVSTSSRSQTHIFRRALPYVILLLLPLLIFAPVTLGRNTLLPADALYTSEPFRSAALPGIERPHNPLLADLVLENYPWQRFIVESVRAGNLPLWDPFLFAGHPFFANGQHSALYPLSLVFHLFPLPRAYGIFIALQLGLAGIWMYLLGRTLGARRLGAFLAGITFQFSGFLVVSVVHPMIVAAASWLPLLLALTELTIQRRSFLKQGQSMLPWAILGAVALGLQLLAGHAEITYFTLLVLAAFAAWRLCYTALTTPRAQWRAEVLSPAAGLLLMVALGLGLGAVQYIPLYEVVRTSFRQGAVTLEQVLSWAYPKRRILTFLVPNFFGNPTHTTLRDLFTGQLLHATVNAQREHIGAFDWGIKNYVEGGAYLGLLPLLLALLAVFKSARRREGEKARRRKSENLKCWLLRPYTPFFTALALFSLGCIFGTPLYAIVYALPLLSQSHSPFRWVFPLTVAVAALVALGTNVVTEKREGEEARERKSEKAKRQEDENTQHATRNTQYISRLLLFDTAPNTVSILAALAIWGGLLLLGGLWASRLAFDRIEPFVERVFWSLAQAPSAFPDARAFYSYEFPWIQRAALLLIASGIVLRVSRCPIYLPRRLGRRPVWELLAIIVLLVDLAGFGHGFNPQVEPSLLETTPPVVEFLRQDTGLWRFSTFDPHGHKIFNANTGMYFDFQDARGYDSLFTAQYARYMSWIEPQGELPYNRIAPFTQFSSLDSPLTDLLNVKYIVTDVEIPLPKYREVYRDDALRVYENLTVTPRAFSLPQSATLVVPDVEAVGAAIQQYDPRFYAIVEESPEGWGQPLIPEAAEPQAQAVVAYEGNQVVVEARVTEDSWLILGDAYFPGWKAFARPRGDSEDAETEVAIARIAGNFRGVQLAPGDWTVRFKYSPDSVKFGAFFSFLAGMVLLFLAIVWTWRRIYREKEERSTVQRVAKNSLAPILLTLFNRAVDFAFAALMLRILGPANAGDYYYAITIFGWFEILTNFGLDAYLTREVARHRDRGNRYLFNTTAVRLGLSVIGIPLLAGFIALRQNLIAAPASEQVIVAILLLYAGLVPGSISKGLTSFFYAYEKAEYPAAVSTVSTLLKVTLGALALLAGWGIVGLAGVSIAVSLATLGVLGVSAQRLFFRPQWEPD
;
A
#
# COMPACT_ATOMS: atom_id res chain seq x y z
N GLY A 1 -31.74 3.27 65.89
CA GLY A 1 -30.43 3.02 66.52
C GLY A 1 -29.45 4.04 65.98
N VAL A 2 -28.82 4.78 66.88
CA VAL A 2 -28.10 6.05 66.70
C VAL A 2 -26.78 5.91 65.93
N ASN A 3 -26.44 6.97 65.17
CA ASN A 3 -25.12 7.36 64.61
C ASN A 3 -24.43 6.47 63.57
N THR A 4 -24.38 6.98 62.31
CA THR A 4 -23.12 7.35 61.60
C THR A 4 -23.43 7.82 60.16
N MET A 5 -23.86 9.08 60.02
CA MET A 5 -23.55 9.87 58.82
C MET A 5 -22.17 10.48 59.04
N ASN A 6 -21.15 10.07 58.27
CA ASN A 6 -20.01 10.91 57.97
C ASN A 6 -19.13 10.34 56.84
N GLN A 7 -18.89 11.20 55.84
CA GLN A 7 -17.72 11.29 54.96
C GLN A 7 -17.55 10.25 53.84
N LEU A 8 -18.15 10.58 52.69
CA LEU A 8 -17.64 10.19 51.36
C LEU A 8 -16.35 10.99 51.04
N PRO A 9 -15.25 10.36 50.61
CA PRO A 9 -14.09 11.10 50.12
C PRO A 9 -14.30 11.48 48.65
N VAL A 10 -14.71 12.73 48.41
CA VAL A 10 -14.60 13.40 47.11
C VAL A 10 -13.13 13.76 46.88
N SER A 11 -12.28 12.84 46.38
CA SER A 11 -10.94 13.24 45.90
C SER A 11 -10.21 12.28 44.92
N THR A 12 -10.89 11.32 44.28
CA THR A 12 -10.23 10.34 43.39
C THR A 12 -10.25 10.67 41.90
N SER A 13 -10.96 11.71 41.45
CA SER A 13 -11.05 12.04 40.01
C SER A 13 -9.82 12.78 39.47
N SER A 14 -9.19 13.68 40.23
CA SER A 14 -8.13 14.56 39.69
C SER A 14 -6.80 13.82 39.43
N ARG A 15 -6.41 12.85 40.27
CA ARG A 15 -5.20 12.02 40.09
C ARG A 15 -5.33 11.04 38.91
N SER A 16 -6.52 10.48 38.69
CA SER A 16 -6.80 9.59 37.56
C SER A 16 -6.66 10.33 36.22
N GLN A 17 -7.25 11.53 36.14
CA GLN A 17 -7.20 12.38 34.94
C GLN A 17 -5.77 12.83 34.60
N THR A 18 -4.94 13.20 35.59
CA THR A 18 -3.55 13.61 35.32
C THR A 18 -2.70 12.45 34.77
N HIS A 19 -2.98 11.21 35.15
CA HIS A 19 -2.27 10.04 34.65
C HIS A 19 -2.64 9.69 33.21
N ILE A 20 -3.91 9.86 32.83
CA ILE A 20 -4.39 9.65 31.45
C ILE A 20 -3.76 10.71 30.53
N PHE A 21 -3.81 11.99 30.91
CA PHE A 21 -3.26 13.09 30.10
C PHE A 21 -1.76 12.91 29.84
N ARG A 22 -0.99 12.53 30.87
CA ARG A 22 0.46 12.23 30.73
C ARG A 22 0.78 11.00 29.89
N ARG A 23 -0.17 10.09 29.68
CA ARG A 23 -0.02 8.93 28.78
C ARG A 23 -0.38 9.29 27.34
N ALA A 24 -1.37 10.17 27.15
CA ALA A 24 -1.81 10.64 25.83
C ALA A 24 -0.85 11.66 25.20
N LEU A 25 -0.12 12.44 26.02
CA LEU A 25 0.70 13.57 25.58
C LEU A 25 1.67 13.28 24.39
N PRO A 26 2.45 12.18 24.37
CA PRO A 26 3.34 11.91 23.23
C PRO A 26 2.59 11.74 21.91
N TYR A 27 1.42 11.10 21.93
CA TYR A 27 0.60 10.89 20.74
C TYR A 27 0.05 12.21 20.20
N VAL A 28 -0.44 13.06 21.10
CA VAL A 28 -0.94 14.40 20.75
C VAL A 28 0.17 15.25 20.15
N ILE A 29 1.36 15.26 20.75
CA ILE A 29 2.49 16.05 20.24
C ILE A 29 2.95 15.52 18.87
N LEU A 30 3.09 14.21 18.69
CA LEU A 30 3.50 13.63 17.40
C LEU A 30 2.50 13.94 16.28
N LEU A 31 1.20 14.04 16.60
CA LEU A 31 0.18 14.44 15.64
C LEU A 31 0.15 15.96 15.36
N LEU A 32 0.38 16.79 16.39
CA LEU A 32 0.37 18.25 16.24
C LEU A 32 1.63 18.80 15.56
N LEU A 33 2.79 18.15 15.71
CA LEU A 33 4.05 18.63 15.13
C LEU A 33 3.99 18.79 13.61
N PRO A 34 3.55 17.80 12.81
CA PRO A 34 3.36 17.98 11.37
C PRO A 34 2.36 19.07 11.03
N LEU A 35 1.25 19.20 11.76
CA LEU A 35 0.26 20.27 11.55
C LEU A 35 0.88 21.66 11.73
N LEU A 36 1.80 21.83 12.68
CA LEU A 36 2.49 23.10 12.91
C LEU A 36 3.55 23.38 11.83
N ILE A 37 4.32 22.37 11.41
CA ILE A 37 5.35 22.54 10.37
C ILE A 37 4.71 22.80 9.00
N PHE A 38 3.60 22.13 8.70
CA PHE A 38 2.79 22.33 7.50
C PHE A 38 1.62 23.29 7.74
N ALA A 39 1.71 24.16 8.75
CA ALA A 39 0.66 25.13 9.06
C ALA A 39 0.28 26.02 7.86
N PRO A 40 1.21 26.50 7.01
CA PRO A 40 0.86 27.33 5.85
C PRO A 40 -0.11 26.66 4.85
N VAL A 41 -0.04 25.33 4.73
CA VAL A 41 -0.86 24.55 3.77
C VAL A 41 -2.01 23.78 4.40
N THR A 42 -2.06 23.70 5.73
CA THR A 42 -3.15 23.05 6.48
C THR A 42 -4.13 24.09 7.04
N LEU A 43 -3.61 25.02 7.85
CA LEU A 43 -4.37 26.08 8.53
C LEU A 43 -4.33 27.41 7.76
N GLY A 44 -3.29 27.63 6.96
CA GLY A 44 -3.09 28.83 6.16
C GLY A 44 -3.94 28.87 4.88
N ARG A 45 -3.60 29.82 4.00
CA ARG A 45 -4.28 30.08 2.72
C ARG A 45 -3.66 29.31 1.54
N ASN A 46 -2.47 28.75 1.72
CA ASN A 46 -1.72 28.13 0.63
C ASN A 46 -2.08 26.64 0.50
N THR A 47 -1.66 26.03 -0.60
CA THR A 47 -1.80 24.60 -0.87
C THR A 47 -0.44 23.95 -1.02
N LEU A 48 -0.40 22.64 -0.75
CA LEU A 48 0.75 21.77 -1.01
C LEU A 48 0.89 21.40 -2.49
N LEU A 49 -0.16 21.63 -3.28
CA LEU A 49 -0.13 21.43 -4.73
C LEU A 49 0.73 22.51 -5.40
N PRO A 50 1.73 22.16 -6.22
CA PRO A 50 2.52 23.12 -6.98
C PRO A 50 1.76 23.63 -8.21
N ALA A 51 0.68 24.39 -7.98
CA ALA A 51 -0.17 24.93 -9.05
C ALA A 51 0.60 25.89 -9.97
N ASP A 52 1.62 26.56 -9.45
CA ASP A 52 2.57 27.40 -10.17
C ASP A 52 3.41 26.61 -11.20
N ALA A 53 3.63 25.30 -11.01
CA ALA A 53 4.33 24.47 -11.97
C ALA A 53 3.59 24.32 -13.31
N LEU A 54 2.25 24.46 -13.32
CA LEU A 54 1.46 24.43 -14.56
C LEU A 54 1.88 25.55 -15.53
N TYR A 55 2.25 26.71 -14.99
CA TYR A 55 2.60 27.93 -15.72
C TYR A 55 4.02 27.89 -16.33
N THR A 56 4.72 26.76 -16.22
CA THR A 56 6.01 26.54 -16.91
C THR A 56 5.86 26.13 -18.37
N SER A 57 4.66 25.68 -18.76
CA SER A 57 4.33 25.18 -20.09
C SER A 57 3.04 25.80 -20.60
N GLU A 58 2.89 25.90 -21.93
CA GLU A 58 1.62 26.27 -22.54
C GLU A 58 0.55 25.19 -22.26
N PRO A 59 -0.75 25.54 -22.17
CA PRO A 59 -1.34 26.87 -22.37
C PRO A 59 -1.34 27.78 -21.13
N PHE A 60 -0.91 27.29 -19.97
CA PHE A 60 -0.98 28.07 -18.73
C PHE A 60 0.05 29.20 -18.69
N ARG A 61 1.21 28.99 -19.33
CA ARG A 61 2.29 29.98 -19.37
C ARG A 61 1.86 31.30 -20.01
N SER A 62 1.18 31.28 -21.15
CA SER A 62 0.63 32.48 -21.80
C SER A 62 -0.52 33.11 -21.01
N ALA A 63 -1.27 32.30 -20.25
CA ALA A 63 -2.31 32.77 -19.33
C ALA A 63 -1.76 33.25 -17.96
N ALA A 64 -0.43 33.30 -17.76
CA ALA A 64 0.17 33.63 -16.49
C ALA A 64 -0.07 35.09 -16.07
N LEU A 65 -0.38 35.30 -14.79
CA LEU A 65 -0.36 36.61 -14.17
C LEU A 65 1.10 37.08 -13.95
N PRO A 66 1.38 38.40 -13.98
CA PRO A 66 2.70 38.94 -13.67
C PRO A 66 3.20 38.43 -12.30
N GLY A 67 4.42 37.87 -12.25
CA GLY A 67 5.04 37.36 -11.03
C GLY A 67 5.10 35.83 -10.89
N ILE A 68 4.53 35.07 -11.83
CA ILE A 68 4.58 33.59 -11.87
C ILE A 68 5.63 33.11 -12.87
N GLU A 69 6.84 33.67 -12.81
CA GLU A 69 7.89 33.35 -13.79
C GLU A 69 8.66 32.06 -13.45
N ARG A 70 8.68 31.67 -12.17
CA ARG A 70 9.43 30.49 -11.69
C ARG A 70 8.60 29.73 -10.66
N PRO A 71 8.37 28.42 -10.83
CA PRO A 71 7.67 27.62 -9.84
C PRO A 71 8.52 27.48 -8.58
N HIS A 72 7.87 27.38 -7.42
CA HIS A 72 8.52 27.17 -6.13
C HIS A 72 9.37 25.90 -6.15
N ASN A 73 8.82 24.78 -6.60
CA ASN A 73 9.58 23.54 -6.75
C ASN A 73 9.11 22.73 -7.96
N PRO A 74 9.85 22.77 -9.10
CA PRO A 74 9.46 22.07 -10.31
C PRO A 74 9.53 20.54 -10.18
N LEU A 75 10.27 19.99 -9.22
CA LEU A 75 10.37 18.53 -9.04
C LEU A 75 9.07 17.89 -8.52
N LEU A 76 8.14 18.69 -8.01
CA LEU A 76 6.91 18.18 -7.39
C LEU A 76 5.71 18.27 -8.34
N ALA A 77 5.92 18.59 -9.62
CA ALA A 77 4.87 18.80 -10.63
C ALA A 77 3.92 17.60 -10.79
N ASP A 78 4.36 16.36 -10.50
CA ASP A 78 3.52 15.17 -10.56
C ASP A 78 2.30 15.24 -9.62
N LEU A 79 2.34 16.08 -8.58
CA LEU A 79 1.17 16.34 -7.74
C LEU A 79 0.01 16.99 -8.52
N VAL A 80 0.31 17.91 -9.44
CA VAL A 80 -0.71 18.59 -10.27
C VAL A 80 -0.90 17.89 -11.62
N LEU A 81 0.15 17.27 -12.18
CA LEU A 81 0.05 16.58 -13.46
C LEU A 81 -0.59 15.18 -13.35
N GLU A 82 -0.54 14.51 -12.20
CA GLU A 82 -1.03 13.14 -12.07
C GLU A 82 -2.00 12.99 -10.88
N ASN A 83 -1.54 13.29 -9.67
CA ASN A 83 -2.28 12.98 -8.45
C ASN A 83 -3.57 13.80 -8.30
N TYR A 84 -3.52 15.10 -8.60
CA TYR A 84 -4.69 15.99 -8.54
C TYR A 84 -5.81 15.60 -9.51
N PRO A 85 -5.55 15.39 -10.82
CA PRO A 85 -6.58 14.93 -11.74
C PRO A 85 -7.21 13.58 -11.31
N TRP A 86 -6.41 12.64 -10.81
CA TRP A 86 -6.94 11.38 -10.26
C TRP A 86 -7.90 11.60 -9.07
N GLN A 87 -7.51 12.40 -8.08
CA GLN A 87 -8.38 12.67 -6.92
C GLN A 87 -9.65 13.42 -7.32
N ARG A 88 -9.54 14.35 -8.27
CA ARG A 88 -10.71 15.05 -8.82
C ARG A 88 -11.68 14.06 -9.47
N PHE A 89 -11.19 13.20 -10.37
CA PHE A 89 -12.00 12.18 -11.03
C PHE A 89 -12.69 11.24 -10.03
N ILE A 90 -11.99 10.81 -8.97
CA ILE A 90 -12.57 9.98 -7.89
C ILE A 90 -13.69 10.72 -7.17
N VAL A 91 -13.44 11.95 -6.72
CA VAL A 91 -14.42 12.74 -5.95
C VAL A 91 -15.67 13.03 -6.79
N GLU A 92 -15.50 13.37 -8.07
CA GLU A 92 -16.60 13.64 -9.00
C GLU A 92 -17.40 12.36 -9.31
N SER A 93 -16.72 11.25 -9.59
CA SER A 93 -17.37 9.95 -9.84
C SER A 93 -18.22 9.51 -8.64
N VAL A 94 -17.66 9.58 -7.42
CA VAL A 94 -18.37 9.19 -6.19
C VAL A 94 -19.55 10.12 -5.92
N ARG A 95 -19.42 11.43 -6.18
CA ARG A 95 -20.53 12.40 -6.07
C ARG A 95 -21.65 12.12 -7.07
N ALA A 96 -21.30 11.62 -8.26
CA ALA A 96 -22.25 11.18 -9.27
C ALA A 96 -22.88 9.80 -8.96
N GLY A 97 -22.52 9.15 -7.84
CA GLY A 97 -23.02 7.83 -7.47
C GLY A 97 -22.35 6.68 -8.23
N ASN A 98 -21.26 6.94 -8.93
CA ASN A 98 -20.54 5.98 -9.77
C ASN A 98 -19.23 5.55 -9.14
N LEU A 99 -18.89 4.26 -9.29
CA LEU A 99 -17.54 3.77 -8.98
C LEU A 99 -16.61 4.11 -10.15
N PRO A 100 -15.44 4.72 -9.93
CA PRO A 100 -14.52 5.10 -11.00
C PRO A 100 -13.73 3.87 -11.53
N LEU A 101 -14.41 2.90 -12.16
CA LEU A 101 -13.75 1.66 -12.62
C LEU A 101 -12.88 1.90 -13.86
N TRP A 102 -13.30 2.82 -14.72
CA TRP A 102 -12.68 3.12 -16.00
C TRP A 102 -12.52 4.63 -16.16
N ASP A 103 -11.34 5.07 -16.61
CA ASP A 103 -11.07 6.48 -16.94
C ASP A 103 -11.22 6.66 -18.46
N PRO A 104 -12.22 7.42 -18.93
CA PRO A 104 -12.45 7.68 -20.35
C PRO A 104 -11.60 8.83 -20.92
N PHE A 105 -10.88 9.58 -20.09
CA PHE A 105 -10.19 10.81 -20.50
C PHE A 105 -8.82 10.55 -21.10
N LEU A 106 -8.11 9.50 -20.69
CA LEU A 106 -6.76 9.20 -21.15
C LEU A 106 -6.71 7.89 -21.94
N PHE A 107 -5.75 7.80 -22.87
CA PHE A 107 -5.42 6.56 -23.60
C PHE A 107 -6.59 5.92 -24.38
N ALA A 108 -7.54 6.74 -24.85
CA ALA A 108 -8.81 6.25 -25.39
C ALA A 108 -9.64 5.37 -24.43
N GLY A 109 -9.35 5.45 -23.13
CA GLY A 109 -9.96 4.67 -22.07
C GLY A 109 -9.00 3.66 -21.43
N HIS A 110 -8.94 3.62 -20.10
CA HIS A 110 -8.12 2.61 -19.40
C HIS A 110 -8.69 2.24 -18.00
N PRO A 111 -8.30 1.07 -17.42
CA PRO A 111 -8.86 0.58 -16.15
C PRO A 111 -8.30 1.34 -14.93
N PHE A 112 -9.00 2.41 -14.54
CA PHE A 112 -8.59 3.33 -13.47
C PHE A 112 -8.57 2.69 -12.08
N PHE A 113 -9.71 2.13 -11.62
CA PHE A 113 -9.79 1.56 -10.26
C PHE A 113 -8.78 0.44 -10.03
N ALA A 114 -8.45 -0.31 -11.08
CA ALA A 114 -7.51 -1.42 -10.99
C ALA A 114 -6.06 -0.95 -10.77
N ASN A 115 -5.68 0.26 -11.22
CA ASN A 115 -4.36 0.85 -11.01
C ASN A 115 -4.05 1.02 -9.51
N GLY A 116 -5.00 1.50 -8.71
CA GLY A 116 -4.90 1.54 -7.25
C GLY A 116 -3.93 2.55 -6.65
N GLN A 117 -3.01 3.14 -7.42
CA GLN A 117 -2.05 4.14 -6.96
C GLN A 117 -2.70 5.39 -6.36
N HIS A 118 -3.85 5.76 -6.89
CA HIS A 118 -4.68 6.88 -6.45
C HIS A 118 -5.31 6.67 -5.05
N SER A 119 -5.14 5.52 -4.39
CA SER A 119 -5.58 5.28 -3.00
C SER A 119 -7.09 5.45 -2.74
N ALA A 120 -7.95 5.14 -3.72
CA ALA A 120 -9.41 5.39 -3.60
C ALA A 120 -10.06 4.59 -2.46
N LEU A 121 -9.62 3.35 -2.23
CA LEU A 121 -10.15 2.48 -1.18
C LEU A 121 -9.48 2.66 0.19
N TYR A 122 -8.47 3.53 0.29
CA TYR A 122 -7.80 3.78 1.55
C TYR A 122 -8.70 4.63 2.46
N PRO A 123 -9.09 4.18 3.66
CA PRO A 123 -10.06 4.90 4.49
C PRO A 123 -9.63 6.31 4.91
N LEU A 124 -8.32 6.58 4.99
CA LEU A 124 -7.84 7.94 5.31
C LEU A 124 -7.90 8.89 4.11
N SER A 125 -8.16 8.40 2.89
CA SER A 125 -8.48 9.23 1.72
C SER A 125 -9.83 9.92 1.85
N LEU A 126 -10.64 9.58 2.87
CA LEU A 126 -11.87 10.31 3.21
C LEU A 126 -11.62 11.83 3.38
N VAL A 127 -10.41 12.24 3.75
CA VAL A 127 -9.99 13.66 3.83
C VAL A 127 -10.25 14.40 2.51
N PHE A 128 -10.05 13.77 1.35
CA PHE A 128 -10.28 14.38 0.02
C PHE A 128 -11.77 14.60 -0.28
N HIS A 129 -12.67 13.88 0.41
CA HIS A 129 -14.12 14.10 0.30
C HIS A 129 -14.66 15.12 1.32
N LEU A 130 -13.97 15.28 2.47
CA LEU A 130 -14.41 16.17 3.56
C LEU A 130 -13.94 17.62 3.39
N PHE A 131 -12.83 17.85 2.68
CA PHE A 131 -12.24 19.17 2.50
C PHE A 131 -12.10 19.50 1.00
N PRO A 132 -12.03 20.80 0.62
CA PRO A 132 -11.63 21.18 -0.73
C PRO A 132 -10.29 20.55 -1.12
N LEU A 133 -10.19 20.02 -2.34
CA LEU A 133 -9.03 19.24 -2.80
C LEU A 133 -7.69 19.92 -2.51
N PRO A 134 -7.45 21.23 -2.82
CA PRO A 134 -6.17 21.86 -2.55
C PRO A 134 -5.75 21.80 -1.07
N ARG A 135 -6.70 22.01 -0.15
CA ARG A 135 -6.41 21.93 1.30
C ARG A 135 -6.26 20.49 1.79
N ALA A 136 -6.99 19.55 1.18
CA ALA A 136 -6.99 18.15 1.57
C ALA A 136 -5.60 17.51 1.49
N TYR A 137 -4.76 17.85 0.49
CA TYR A 137 -3.39 17.33 0.38
C TYR A 137 -2.52 17.69 1.60
N GLY A 138 -2.57 18.94 2.05
CA GLY A 138 -1.85 19.38 3.25
C GLY A 138 -2.28 18.62 4.50
N ILE A 139 -3.60 18.47 4.69
CA ILE A 139 -4.17 17.75 5.84
C ILE A 139 -3.82 16.26 5.79
N PHE A 140 -3.94 15.64 4.61
CA PHE A 140 -3.63 14.23 4.40
C PHE A 140 -2.16 13.93 4.72
N ILE A 141 -1.22 14.72 4.20
CA ILE A 141 0.22 14.55 4.47
C ILE A 141 0.51 14.75 5.96
N ALA A 142 -0.01 15.80 6.59
CA ALA A 142 0.20 16.03 8.02
C ALA A 142 -0.33 14.87 8.88
N LEU A 143 -1.48 14.30 8.51
CA LEU A 143 -2.05 13.12 9.14
C LEU A 143 -1.13 11.89 8.98
N GLN A 144 -0.65 11.58 7.77
CA GLN A 144 0.22 10.43 7.53
C GLN A 144 1.57 10.56 8.27
N LEU A 145 2.18 11.74 8.28
CA LEU A 145 3.41 11.99 9.04
C LEU A 145 3.18 11.83 10.55
N GLY A 146 2.06 12.33 11.07
CA GLY A 146 1.71 12.17 12.49
C GLY A 146 1.50 10.70 12.87
N LEU A 147 0.82 9.94 12.01
CA LEU A 147 0.66 8.49 12.18
C LEU A 147 1.99 7.76 12.11
N ALA A 148 2.87 8.09 11.15
CA ALA A 148 4.22 7.54 11.05
C ALA A 148 5.00 7.69 12.38
N GLY A 149 4.96 8.89 12.98
CA GLY A 149 5.57 9.15 14.28
C GLY A 149 4.95 8.35 15.42
N ILE A 150 3.62 8.27 15.49
CA ILE A 150 2.89 7.49 16.49
C ILE A 150 3.21 5.99 16.40
N TRP A 151 3.22 5.44 15.19
CA TRP A 151 3.55 4.05 14.91
C TRP A 151 4.99 3.73 15.30
N MET A 152 5.92 4.62 14.98
CA MET A 152 7.32 4.48 15.37
C MET A 152 7.53 4.60 16.88
N TYR A 153 6.79 5.50 17.55
CA TYR A 153 6.77 5.57 19.01
C TYR A 153 6.26 4.25 19.62
N LEU A 154 5.16 3.69 19.09
CA LEU A 154 4.63 2.41 19.55
C LEU A 154 5.63 1.27 19.34
N LEU A 155 6.31 1.21 18.19
CA LEU A 155 7.39 0.27 17.95
C LEU A 155 8.53 0.43 18.97
N GLY A 156 9.01 1.66 19.20
CA GLY A 156 10.03 1.91 20.21
C GLY A 156 9.61 1.38 21.60
N ARG A 157 8.34 1.58 21.96
CA ARG A 157 7.78 1.08 23.24
C ARG A 157 7.68 -0.45 23.29
N THR A 158 7.31 -1.13 22.20
CA THR A 158 7.24 -2.60 22.14
C THR A 158 8.63 -3.24 22.18
N LEU A 159 9.64 -2.59 21.61
CA LEU A 159 11.06 -3.01 21.67
C LEU A 159 11.71 -2.77 23.05
N GLY A 160 10.98 -2.17 24.01
CA GLY A 160 11.48 -1.89 25.36
C GLY A 160 12.19 -0.54 25.54
N ALA A 161 12.15 0.36 24.55
CA ALA A 161 12.67 1.72 24.70
C ALA A 161 11.84 2.53 25.68
N ARG A 162 12.46 3.37 26.53
CA ARG A 162 11.76 4.31 27.43
C ARG A 162 10.99 5.36 26.64
N ARG A 163 10.06 6.07 27.29
CA ARG A 163 9.18 7.06 26.62
C ARG A 163 9.95 8.11 25.82
N LEU A 164 11.04 8.65 26.36
CA LEU A 164 11.87 9.63 25.65
C LEU A 164 12.51 9.03 24.39
N GLY A 165 13.14 7.85 24.50
CA GLY A 165 13.77 7.20 23.35
C GLY A 165 12.77 6.87 22.24
N ALA A 166 11.61 6.32 22.61
CA ALA A 166 10.53 6.08 21.66
C ALA A 166 10.00 7.38 21.03
N PHE A 167 9.94 8.48 21.78
CA PHE A 167 9.47 9.78 21.28
C PHE A 167 10.47 10.40 20.31
N LEU A 168 11.77 10.37 20.63
CA LEU A 168 12.83 10.80 19.70
C LEU A 168 12.81 9.97 18.42
N ALA A 169 12.65 8.65 18.52
CA ALA A 169 12.49 7.79 17.36
C ALA A 169 11.26 8.14 16.50
N GLY A 170 10.13 8.48 17.14
CA GLY A 170 8.93 8.98 16.46
C GLY A 170 9.21 10.25 15.64
N ILE A 171 9.87 11.25 16.25
CA ILE A 171 10.27 12.48 15.58
C ILE A 171 11.26 12.19 14.43
N THR A 172 12.26 11.34 14.66
CA THR A 172 13.25 10.94 13.64
C THR A 172 12.59 10.32 12.41
N PHE A 173 11.62 9.43 12.61
CA PHE A 173 10.94 8.78 11.48
C PHE A 173 10.02 9.76 10.74
N GLN A 174 9.12 10.45 11.46
CA GLN A 174 8.11 11.33 10.84
C GLN A 174 8.71 12.52 10.07
N PHE A 175 9.90 13.00 10.43
CA PHE A 175 10.59 14.08 9.74
C PHE A 175 11.88 13.63 9.05
N SER A 176 12.01 12.33 8.81
CA SER A 176 13.10 11.81 7.98
C SER A 176 13.05 12.39 6.58
N GLY A 177 14.23 12.50 5.94
CA GLY A 177 14.32 12.98 4.56
C GLY A 177 13.45 12.17 3.61
N PHE A 178 13.32 10.86 3.85
CA PHE A 178 12.51 9.98 3.01
C PHE A 178 11.04 10.41 3.01
N LEU A 179 10.43 10.60 4.18
CA LEU A 179 9.01 10.96 4.27
C LEU A 179 8.76 12.42 3.85
N VAL A 180 9.64 13.36 4.21
CA VAL A 180 9.44 14.79 3.92
C VAL A 180 9.56 15.09 2.43
N VAL A 181 10.41 14.35 1.71
CA VAL A 181 10.64 14.57 0.28
C VAL A 181 9.69 13.73 -0.59
N SER A 182 9.19 12.60 -0.11
CA SER A 182 8.22 11.77 -0.84
C SER A 182 6.80 12.36 -0.91
N VAL A 183 6.62 13.61 -0.46
CA VAL A 183 5.33 14.33 -0.50
C VAL A 183 4.78 14.48 -1.93
N VAL A 184 5.65 14.48 -2.95
CA VAL A 184 5.26 14.40 -4.37
C VAL A 184 4.32 13.22 -4.67
N HIS A 185 4.46 12.13 -3.92
CA HIS A 185 3.68 10.91 -4.06
C HIS A 185 2.99 10.59 -2.72
N PRO A 186 1.80 11.16 -2.45
CA PRO A 186 1.10 10.99 -1.16
C PRO A 186 0.85 9.51 -0.79
N MET A 187 0.64 8.66 -1.80
CA MET A 187 0.47 7.21 -1.64
C MET A 187 1.73 6.53 -1.05
N ILE A 188 2.94 7.01 -1.38
CA ILE A 188 4.20 6.49 -0.79
C ILE A 188 4.26 6.80 0.70
N VAL A 189 3.98 8.05 1.08
CA VAL A 189 3.98 8.49 2.50
C VAL A 189 2.93 7.71 3.29
N ALA A 190 1.73 7.56 2.73
CA ALA A 190 0.64 6.79 3.34
C ALA A 190 1.05 5.33 3.56
N ALA A 191 1.54 4.64 2.54
CA ALA A 191 1.96 3.24 2.61
C ALA A 191 3.14 3.04 3.57
N ALA A 192 4.18 3.88 3.50
CA ALA A 192 5.41 3.75 4.28
C ALA A 192 5.17 3.96 5.79
N SER A 193 4.18 4.78 6.15
CA SER A 193 3.85 5.10 7.54
C SER A 193 3.50 3.86 8.39
N TRP A 194 2.97 2.80 7.78
CA TRP A 194 2.43 1.62 8.46
C TRP A 194 3.47 0.61 8.92
N LEU A 195 4.67 0.58 8.31
CA LEU A 195 5.69 -0.44 8.60
C LEU A 195 6.07 -0.50 10.10
N PRO A 196 6.30 0.62 10.82
CA PRO A 196 6.58 0.55 12.25
C PRO A 196 5.46 -0.09 13.08
N LEU A 197 4.19 0.18 12.75
CA LEU A 197 3.06 -0.44 13.45
C LEU A 197 3.02 -1.95 13.18
N LEU A 198 3.24 -2.37 11.94
CA LEU A 198 3.27 -3.79 11.55
C LEU A 198 4.38 -4.56 12.28
N LEU A 199 5.57 -3.97 12.41
CA LEU A 199 6.67 -4.53 13.22
C LEU A 199 6.29 -4.62 14.70
N ALA A 200 5.61 -3.59 15.24
CA ALA A 200 5.16 -3.58 16.63
C ALA A 200 4.11 -4.67 16.90
N LEU A 201 3.14 -4.85 15.99
CA LEU A 201 2.08 -5.87 16.09
C LEU A 201 2.64 -7.28 15.90
N THR A 202 3.65 -7.44 15.06
CA THR A 202 4.40 -8.71 14.92
C THR A 202 5.10 -9.07 16.21
N GLU A 203 5.84 -8.14 16.82
CA GLU A 203 6.50 -8.37 18.10
C GLU A 203 5.49 -8.69 19.21
N LEU A 204 4.37 -7.96 19.28
CA LEU A 204 3.31 -8.22 20.25
C LEU A 204 2.64 -9.58 20.03
N THR A 205 2.50 -10.03 18.78
CA THR A 205 1.99 -11.37 18.47
C THR A 205 2.95 -12.45 18.98
N ILE A 206 4.26 -12.26 18.77
CA ILE A 206 5.31 -13.18 19.23
C ILE A 206 5.39 -13.24 20.77
N GLN A 207 5.33 -12.10 21.45
CA GLN A 207 5.46 -12.03 22.92
C GLN A 207 4.32 -12.73 23.68
N ARG A 208 3.14 -12.87 23.08
CA ARG A 208 1.95 -13.36 23.79
C ARG A 208 1.87 -14.89 23.86
N ARG A 209 2.63 -15.63 23.03
CA ARG A 209 2.82 -17.11 23.02
C ARG A 209 1.56 -17.94 22.77
N SER A 210 0.39 -17.55 23.28
CA SER A 210 -0.82 -18.36 23.21
C SER A 210 -1.85 -17.78 22.23
N PHE A 211 -2.46 -18.66 21.43
CA PHE A 211 -3.53 -18.29 20.50
C PHE A 211 -4.77 -17.75 21.24
N LEU A 212 -5.32 -18.52 22.18
CA LEU A 212 -6.63 -18.25 22.79
C LEU A 212 -6.65 -18.24 24.33
N LYS A 213 -5.51 -18.36 25.03
CA LYS A 213 -5.49 -18.37 26.51
C LYS A 213 -5.76 -16.96 27.08
N GLN A 214 -6.71 -16.85 28.01
CA GLN A 214 -7.12 -15.59 28.63
C GLN A 214 -5.91 -14.83 29.24
N GLY A 215 -5.83 -13.52 29.01
CA GLY A 215 -4.78 -12.63 29.54
C GLY A 215 -3.48 -12.56 28.73
N GLN A 216 -3.21 -13.55 27.86
CA GLN A 216 -2.01 -13.64 27.01
C GLN A 216 -2.34 -14.06 25.57
N SER A 217 -3.54 -13.75 25.08
CA SER A 217 -3.90 -14.09 23.69
C SER A 217 -3.16 -13.21 22.69
N MET A 218 -2.56 -13.82 21.68
CA MET A 218 -1.94 -13.12 20.56
C MET A 218 -2.95 -12.68 19.49
N LEU A 219 -4.13 -13.31 19.44
CA LEU A 219 -5.17 -13.07 18.45
C LEU A 219 -5.55 -11.59 18.23
N PRO A 220 -5.77 -10.74 19.26
CA PRO A 220 -6.10 -9.33 19.00
C PRO A 220 -4.98 -8.58 18.27
N TRP A 221 -3.72 -8.94 18.52
CA TRP A 221 -2.57 -8.32 17.85
C TRP A 221 -2.42 -8.80 16.41
N ALA A 222 -2.69 -10.10 16.16
CA ALA A 222 -2.74 -10.64 14.80
C ALA A 222 -3.91 -10.05 13.98
N ILE A 223 -5.09 -9.86 14.59
CA ILE A 223 -6.24 -9.19 13.95
C ILE A 223 -5.90 -7.75 13.61
N LEU A 224 -5.38 -6.98 14.58
CA LEU A 224 -4.97 -5.59 14.33
C LEU A 224 -3.84 -5.53 13.28
N GLY A 225 -2.93 -6.51 13.26
CA GLY A 225 -1.87 -6.60 12.26
C GLY A 225 -2.39 -6.88 10.87
N ALA A 226 -3.39 -7.76 10.74
CA ALA A 226 -4.06 -8.03 9.47
C ALA A 226 -4.79 -6.78 8.96
N VAL A 227 -5.51 -6.08 9.83
CA VAL A 227 -6.18 -4.82 9.47
C VAL A 227 -5.15 -3.76 9.06
N ALA A 228 -4.07 -3.57 9.83
CA ALA A 228 -3.01 -2.61 9.49
C ALA A 228 -2.35 -2.95 8.14
N LEU A 229 -2.14 -4.23 7.83
CA LEU A 229 -1.58 -4.66 6.56
C LEU A 229 -2.57 -4.41 5.41
N GLY A 230 -3.86 -4.73 5.62
CA GLY A 230 -4.92 -4.41 4.67
C GLY A 230 -4.99 -2.91 4.36
N LEU A 231 -4.93 -2.05 5.39
CA LEU A 231 -4.93 -0.59 5.21
C LEU A 231 -3.67 -0.09 4.48
N GLN A 232 -2.51 -0.67 4.78
CA GLN A 232 -1.26 -0.35 4.08
C GLN A 232 -1.34 -0.72 2.59
N LEU A 233 -1.94 -1.86 2.26
CA LEU A 233 -2.17 -2.31 0.88
C LEU A 233 -3.12 -1.35 0.13
N LEU A 234 -4.21 -0.94 0.78
CA LEU A 234 -5.19 -0.01 0.18
C LEU A 234 -4.63 1.39 -0.08
N ALA A 235 -3.51 1.76 0.56
CA ALA A 235 -2.79 3.01 0.29
C ALA A 235 -2.09 3.04 -1.10
N GLY A 236 -2.15 1.97 -1.90
CA GLY A 236 -1.99 2.07 -3.35
C GLY A 236 -0.58 1.93 -3.93
N HIS A 237 0.47 1.74 -3.14
CA HIS A 237 1.85 1.72 -3.66
C HIS A 237 2.53 0.35 -3.55
N ALA A 238 2.47 -0.44 -4.63
CA ALA A 238 2.90 -1.85 -4.67
C ALA A 238 4.34 -2.09 -4.21
N GLU A 239 5.27 -1.21 -4.56
CA GLU A 239 6.69 -1.39 -4.24
C GLU A 239 7.00 -1.18 -2.74
N ILE A 240 6.36 -0.20 -2.11
CA ILE A 240 6.47 0.06 -0.66
C ILE A 240 5.80 -1.06 0.13
N THR A 241 4.69 -1.61 -0.37
CA THR A 241 4.11 -2.84 0.17
C THR A 241 5.11 -3.99 0.12
N TYR A 242 5.79 -4.17 -1.00
CA TYR A 242 6.79 -5.23 -1.13
C TYR A 242 7.91 -5.07 -0.10
N PHE A 243 8.51 -3.87 0.01
CA PHE A 243 9.52 -3.58 1.05
C PHE A 243 8.99 -3.84 2.46
N THR A 244 7.73 -3.47 2.71
CA THR A 244 7.06 -3.70 4.00
C THR A 244 6.98 -5.19 4.31
N LEU A 245 6.50 -6.01 3.37
CA LEU A 245 6.39 -7.47 3.53
C LEU A 245 7.75 -8.13 3.71
N LEU A 246 8.77 -7.69 2.96
CA LEU A 246 10.14 -8.21 3.06
C LEU A 246 10.75 -7.94 4.45
N VAL A 247 10.66 -6.70 4.93
CA VAL A 247 11.17 -6.32 6.26
C VAL A 247 10.36 -7.00 7.37
N LEU A 248 9.04 -7.11 7.22
CA LEU A 248 8.17 -7.81 8.16
C LEU A 248 8.52 -9.30 8.26
N ALA A 249 8.71 -9.98 7.12
CA ALA A 249 9.11 -11.38 7.06
C ALA A 249 10.51 -11.60 7.66
N ALA A 250 11.48 -10.74 7.32
CA ALA A 250 12.83 -10.80 7.89
C ALA A 250 12.82 -10.59 9.40
N PHE A 251 12.03 -9.63 9.91
CA PHE A 251 11.89 -9.37 11.34
C PHE A 251 11.21 -10.54 12.06
N ALA A 252 10.12 -11.06 11.52
CA ALA A 252 9.41 -12.22 12.05
C ALA A 252 10.34 -13.45 12.12
N ALA A 253 11.06 -13.74 11.04
CA ALA A 253 12.02 -14.85 10.98
C ALA A 253 13.14 -14.66 12.02
N TRP A 254 13.73 -13.46 12.10
CA TRP A 254 14.76 -13.15 13.10
C TRP A 254 14.25 -13.39 14.53
N ARG A 255 13.04 -12.92 14.86
CA ARG A 255 12.45 -13.04 16.20
C ARG A 255 12.06 -14.46 16.55
N LEU A 256 11.52 -15.23 15.61
CA LEU A 256 11.20 -16.64 15.80
C LEU A 256 12.48 -17.48 15.97
N CYS A 257 13.50 -17.25 15.14
CA CYS A 257 14.81 -17.90 15.28
C CYS A 257 15.47 -17.57 16.62
N TYR A 258 15.46 -16.30 17.02
CA TYR A 258 15.93 -15.89 18.34
C TYR A 258 15.23 -16.67 19.45
N THR A 259 13.90 -16.73 19.41
CA THR A 259 13.09 -17.42 20.42
C THR A 259 13.38 -18.92 20.42
N ALA A 260 13.55 -19.54 19.26
CA ALA A 260 13.92 -20.96 19.14
C ALA A 260 15.31 -21.26 19.72
N LEU A 261 16.26 -20.33 19.60
CA LEU A 261 17.63 -20.46 20.12
C LEU A 261 17.70 -20.19 21.63
N THR A 262 16.82 -19.37 22.19
CA THR A 262 16.82 -19.02 23.62
C THR A 262 15.89 -19.89 24.48
N THR A 263 14.92 -20.56 23.87
CA THR A 263 13.87 -21.31 24.57
C THR A 263 14.06 -22.82 24.42
N PRO A 264 13.86 -23.64 25.48
CA PRO A 264 13.97 -25.10 25.40
C PRO A 264 13.04 -25.71 24.33
N ARG A 265 13.52 -26.76 23.64
CA ARG A 265 12.77 -27.45 22.56
C ARG A 265 11.36 -27.91 22.98
N ALA A 266 11.18 -28.30 24.24
CA ALA A 266 9.89 -28.71 24.79
C ALA A 266 8.80 -27.62 24.67
N GLN A 267 9.19 -26.34 24.61
CA GLN A 267 8.28 -25.20 24.56
C GLN A 267 8.11 -24.63 23.15
N TRP A 268 8.79 -25.16 22.12
CA TRP A 268 8.74 -24.65 20.75
C TRP A 268 7.32 -24.62 20.16
N ARG A 269 6.48 -25.59 20.51
CA ARG A 269 5.07 -25.58 20.08
C ARG A 269 4.33 -24.32 20.53
N ALA A 270 4.57 -23.87 21.76
CA ALA A 270 3.93 -22.69 22.33
C ALA A 270 4.66 -21.39 22.00
N GLU A 271 5.99 -21.38 21.99
CA GLU A 271 6.76 -20.13 21.87
C GLU A 271 7.24 -19.81 20.45
N VAL A 272 7.21 -20.77 19.53
CA VAL A 272 7.68 -20.58 18.14
C VAL A 272 6.57 -20.91 17.15
N LEU A 273 6.07 -22.15 17.14
CA LEU A 273 5.10 -22.59 16.14
C LEU A 273 3.75 -21.88 16.26
N SER A 274 3.26 -21.66 17.49
CA SER A 274 1.99 -20.96 17.69
C SER A 274 2.07 -19.50 17.21
N PRO A 275 3.05 -18.67 17.64
CA PRO A 275 3.27 -17.36 17.04
C PRO A 275 3.46 -17.36 15.53
N ALA A 276 4.22 -18.32 14.98
CA ALA A 276 4.41 -18.43 13.53
C ALA A 276 3.06 -18.61 12.81
N ALA A 277 2.18 -19.47 13.31
CA ALA A 277 0.83 -19.61 12.78
C ALA A 277 -0.01 -18.32 12.92
N GLY A 278 0.13 -17.60 14.04
CA GLY A 278 -0.53 -16.30 14.23
C GLY A 278 -0.05 -15.23 13.24
N LEU A 279 1.24 -15.22 12.90
CA LEU A 279 1.80 -14.31 11.91
C LEU A 279 1.41 -14.68 10.48
N LEU A 280 1.37 -15.98 10.14
CA LEU A 280 0.85 -16.45 8.86
C LEU A 280 -0.62 -16.06 8.69
N LEU A 281 -1.43 -16.21 9.74
CA LEU A 281 -2.82 -15.76 9.74
C LEU A 281 -2.93 -14.24 9.55
N MET A 282 -2.10 -13.47 10.26
CA MET A 282 -2.04 -12.01 10.13
C MET A 282 -1.75 -11.58 8.68
N VAL A 283 -0.75 -12.18 8.03
CA VAL A 283 -0.38 -11.85 6.64
C VAL A 283 -1.46 -12.31 5.67
N ALA A 284 -1.96 -13.55 5.80
CA ALA A 284 -2.99 -14.09 4.91
C ALA A 284 -4.27 -13.27 4.95
N LEU A 285 -4.75 -12.88 6.14
CA LEU A 285 -5.95 -12.06 6.29
C LEU A 285 -5.71 -10.60 5.86
N GLY A 286 -4.50 -10.06 6.07
CA GLY A 286 -4.16 -8.72 5.59
C GLY A 286 -4.13 -8.63 4.06
N LEU A 287 -3.50 -9.60 3.40
CA LEU A 287 -3.54 -9.74 1.93
C LEU A 287 -4.97 -9.97 1.44
N GLY A 288 -5.75 -10.78 2.16
CA GLY A 288 -7.16 -11.01 1.87
C GLY A 288 -7.98 -9.71 1.90
N LEU A 289 -7.80 -8.86 2.93
CA LEU A 289 -8.47 -7.55 3.01
C LEU A 289 -8.08 -6.58 1.88
N GLY A 290 -6.84 -6.66 1.39
CA GLY A 290 -6.36 -5.85 0.27
C GLY A 290 -6.71 -6.42 -1.11
N ALA A 291 -7.36 -7.58 -1.19
CA ALA A 291 -7.60 -8.30 -2.45
C ALA A 291 -8.47 -7.51 -3.43
N VAL A 292 -9.39 -6.67 -2.94
CA VAL A 292 -10.26 -5.79 -3.73
C VAL A 292 -9.47 -4.82 -4.62
N GLN A 293 -8.25 -4.46 -4.19
CA GLN A 293 -7.35 -3.61 -4.97
C GLN A 293 -6.28 -4.42 -5.70
N TYR A 294 -5.69 -5.42 -5.04
CA TYR A 294 -4.53 -6.14 -5.57
C TYR A 294 -4.85 -7.14 -6.66
N ILE A 295 -6.03 -7.79 -6.65
CA ILE A 295 -6.42 -8.72 -7.71
C ILE A 295 -6.64 -7.97 -9.04
N PRO A 296 -7.39 -6.85 -9.08
CA PRO A 296 -7.47 -6.00 -10.28
C PRO A 296 -6.12 -5.42 -10.71
N LEU A 297 -5.30 -4.95 -9.76
CA LEU A 297 -3.96 -4.44 -10.07
C LEU A 297 -3.11 -5.50 -10.78
N TYR A 298 -3.20 -6.75 -10.34
CA TYR A 298 -2.47 -7.85 -10.94
C TYR A 298 -2.89 -8.12 -12.40
N GLU A 299 -4.18 -7.96 -12.73
CA GLU A 299 -4.69 -8.05 -14.10
C GLU A 299 -4.09 -6.96 -15.02
N VAL A 300 -4.05 -5.71 -14.54
CA VAL A 300 -3.50 -4.58 -15.29
C VAL A 300 -1.98 -4.69 -15.46
N VAL A 301 -1.25 -5.04 -14.39
CA VAL A 301 0.21 -5.23 -14.47
C VAL A 301 0.58 -6.36 -15.45
N ARG A 302 -0.24 -7.41 -15.53
CA ARG A 302 -0.11 -8.51 -16.50
C ARG A 302 -0.46 -8.13 -17.94
N THR A 303 -0.94 -6.93 -18.20
CA THR A 303 -1.28 -6.45 -19.55
C THR A 303 -0.62 -5.10 -19.86
N SER A 304 0.24 -4.61 -18.95
CA SER A 304 0.88 -3.31 -19.03
C SER A 304 2.09 -3.30 -19.95
N PHE A 305 2.41 -2.13 -20.53
CA PHE A 305 3.62 -1.92 -21.34
C PHE A 305 4.93 -2.19 -20.56
N ARG A 306 4.90 -2.20 -19.23
CA ARG A 306 6.04 -2.48 -18.34
C ARG A 306 6.40 -3.98 -18.23
N GLN A 307 5.88 -4.83 -19.11
CA GLN A 307 6.22 -6.24 -19.15
C GLN A 307 7.63 -6.46 -19.71
N GLY A 308 8.61 -6.54 -18.82
CA GLY A 308 9.99 -6.93 -19.14
C GLY A 308 10.89 -6.83 -17.92
N ALA A 309 11.84 -7.76 -17.77
CA ALA A 309 12.88 -7.65 -16.75
C ALA A 309 13.98 -6.71 -17.26
N VAL A 310 14.29 -5.68 -16.49
CA VAL A 310 15.38 -4.76 -16.79
C VAL A 310 16.66 -5.36 -16.24
N THR A 311 17.77 -5.25 -16.97
CA THR A 311 19.00 -5.95 -16.56
C THR A 311 19.49 -5.44 -15.20
N LEU A 312 20.16 -6.30 -14.43
CA LEU A 312 20.70 -5.89 -13.13
C LEU A 312 21.60 -4.66 -13.26
N GLU A 313 22.38 -4.54 -14.33
CA GLU A 313 23.23 -3.38 -14.61
C GLU A 313 22.40 -2.10 -14.78
N GLN A 314 21.32 -2.16 -15.56
CA GLN A 314 20.39 -1.04 -15.73
C GLN A 314 19.74 -0.67 -14.39
N VAL A 315 19.34 -1.62 -13.55
CA VAL A 315 18.78 -1.33 -12.22
C VAL A 315 19.81 -0.69 -11.29
N LEU A 316 21.06 -1.17 -11.29
CA LEU A 316 22.14 -0.61 -10.47
C LEU A 316 22.54 0.81 -10.90
N SER A 317 22.28 1.23 -12.14
CA SER A 317 22.50 2.61 -12.59
C SER A 317 21.69 3.65 -11.80
N TRP A 318 20.58 3.22 -11.17
CA TRP A 318 19.73 4.06 -10.31
C TRP A 318 20.19 4.11 -8.84
N ALA A 319 21.26 3.40 -8.48
CA ALA A 319 21.84 3.44 -7.15
C ALA A 319 22.53 4.79 -6.85
N TYR A 320 22.83 5.05 -5.58
CA TYR A 320 23.55 6.25 -5.19
C TYR A 320 24.98 6.27 -5.70
N PRO A 321 25.42 7.38 -6.31
CA PRO A 321 26.85 7.60 -6.47
C PRO A 321 27.50 7.70 -5.08
N LYS A 322 28.69 7.10 -4.90
CA LYS A 322 29.41 7.01 -3.62
C LYS A 322 29.52 8.35 -2.87
N ARG A 323 29.66 9.45 -3.61
CA ARG A 323 29.73 10.83 -3.06
C ARG A 323 28.52 11.23 -2.22
N ARG A 324 27.36 10.59 -2.41
CA ARG A 324 26.14 10.86 -1.62
C ARG A 324 26.22 10.51 -0.16
N ILE A 325 27.25 9.78 0.29
CA ILE A 325 27.46 9.56 1.73
C ILE A 325 27.51 10.88 2.53
N LEU A 326 27.93 11.97 1.89
CA LEU A 326 27.96 13.31 2.49
C LEU A 326 26.56 13.82 2.88
N THR A 327 25.50 13.42 2.16
CA THR A 327 24.11 13.87 2.43
C THR A 327 23.55 13.36 3.76
N PHE A 328 24.16 12.32 4.34
CA PHE A 328 23.82 11.86 5.69
C PHE A 328 24.31 12.83 6.79
N LEU A 329 25.29 13.69 6.46
CA LEU A 329 25.87 14.67 7.38
C LEU A 329 25.51 16.11 7.01
N VAL A 330 25.53 16.42 5.72
CA VAL A 330 25.25 17.74 5.13
C VAL A 330 24.19 17.54 4.04
N PRO A 331 22.89 17.66 4.37
CA PRO A 331 21.83 17.21 3.48
C PRO A 331 21.76 17.91 2.11
N ASN A 332 22.01 19.22 2.09
CA ASN A 332 21.97 20.08 0.89
C ASN A 332 23.35 20.24 0.21
N PHE A 333 24.33 19.38 0.50
CA PHE A 333 25.68 19.44 -0.10
C PHE A 333 25.69 19.26 -1.63
N PHE A 334 24.65 18.67 -2.20
CA PHE A 334 24.51 18.57 -3.66
C PHE A 334 23.48 19.53 -4.23
N GLY A 335 23.10 20.55 -3.45
CA GLY A 335 22.10 21.50 -3.86
C GLY A 335 20.67 21.17 -3.44
N ASN A 336 19.76 22.09 -3.73
CA ASN A 336 18.32 21.94 -3.53
C ASN A 336 17.57 22.56 -4.71
N PRO A 337 16.54 21.89 -5.28
CA PRO A 337 15.78 22.41 -6.42
C PRO A 337 15.03 23.71 -6.13
N THR A 338 14.86 24.09 -4.87
CA THR A 338 14.20 25.34 -4.46
C THR A 338 15.17 26.50 -4.25
N HIS A 339 16.48 26.26 -4.26
CA HIS A 339 17.48 27.31 -4.06
C HIS A 339 17.79 28.02 -5.38
N THR A 340 16.96 28.99 -5.75
CA THR A 340 17.11 29.83 -6.95
C THR A 340 18.03 31.03 -6.73
N THR A 341 18.35 31.33 -5.47
CA THR A 341 19.24 32.42 -5.08
C THR A 341 20.29 31.93 -4.08
N LEU A 342 21.49 32.49 -4.15
CA LEU A 342 22.54 32.27 -3.17
C LEU A 342 23.15 33.62 -2.78
N ARG A 343 23.55 33.77 -1.51
CA ARG A 343 24.25 34.96 -1.06
C ARG A 343 25.75 34.73 -1.21
N ASP A 344 26.39 35.53 -2.04
CA ASP A 344 27.84 35.50 -2.22
C ASP A 344 28.53 35.91 -0.91
N LEU A 345 29.37 35.02 -0.39
CA LEU A 345 30.06 35.19 0.88
C LEU A 345 31.25 36.18 0.79
N PHE A 346 31.69 36.52 -0.43
CA PHE A 346 32.80 37.44 -0.69
C PHE A 346 32.32 38.86 -0.89
N THR A 347 31.31 39.06 -1.75
CA THR A 347 30.78 40.39 -2.09
C THR A 347 29.56 40.78 -1.24
N GLY A 348 28.86 39.81 -0.65
CA GLY A 348 27.60 40.02 0.06
C GLY A 348 26.38 40.16 -0.86
N GLN A 349 26.57 40.14 -2.18
CA GLN A 349 25.49 40.27 -3.17
C GLN A 349 24.64 38.98 -3.27
N LEU A 350 23.40 39.14 -3.73
CA LEU A 350 22.52 38.01 -4.03
C LEU A 350 22.73 37.60 -5.49
N LEU A 351 23.20 36.37 -5.70
CA LEU A 351 23.34 35.77 -7.02
C LEU A 351 22.09 34.95 -7.33
N HIS A 352 21.57 35.11 -8.54
CA HIS A 352 20.43 34.35 -9.05
C HIS A 352 20.93 33.19 -9.93
N ALA A 353 20.28 32.03 -9.83
CA ALA A 353 20.50 30.94 -10.76
C ALA A 353 20.00 31.36 -12.15
N THR A 354 20.94 31.57 -13.07
CA THR A 354 20.70 31.97 -14.46
C THR A 354 21.56 31.16 -15.40
N VAL A 355 22.88 31.19 -15.25
CA VAL A 355 23.83 30.42 -16.06
C VAL A 355 24.88 29.71 -15.21
N ASN A 356 25.34 28.55 -15.67
CA ASN A 356 26.42 27.79 -15.05
C ASN A 356 27.80 28.13 -15.65
N ALA A 357 28.86 27.46 -15.19
CA ALA A 357 30.23 27.69 -15.65
C ALA A 357 30.45 27.31 -17.12
N GLN A 358 29.55 26.52 -17.71
CA GLN A 358 29.52 26.17 -19.14
C GLN A 358 28.67 27.14 -19.97
N ARG A 359 28.08 28.17 -19.35
CA ARG A 359 27.13 29.12 -19.96
C ARG A 359 25.80 28.49 -20.38
N GLU A 360 25.43 27.36 -19.79
CA GLU A 360 24.11 26.76 -19.97
C GLU A 360 23.14 27.34 -18.94
N HIS A 361 21.86 27.41 -19.27
CA HIS A 361 20.84 27.99 -18.41
C HIS A 361 20.52 27.08 -17.21
N ILE A 362 20.45 27.64 -16.00
CA ILE A 362 20.09 26.93 -14.77
C ILE A 362 18.91 27.60 -14.07
N GLY A 363 18.00 26.79 -13.53
CA GLY A 363 16.84 27.27 -12.75
C GLY A 363 17.11 27.36 -11.25
N ALA A 364 18.02 26.53 -10.73
CA ALA A 364 18.36 26.44 -9.31
C ALA A 364 19.79 25.92 -9.12
N PHE A 365 20.36 26.14 -7.93
CA PHE A 365 21.65 25.61 -7.52
C PHE A 365 21.50 24.15 -7.02
N ASP A 366 21.29 23.20 -7.93
CA ASP A 366 21.16 21.75 -7.67
C ASP A 366 21.93 20.89 -8.68
N TRP A 367 22.67 19.89 -8.18
CA TRP A 367 23.44 18.91 -8.96
C TRP A 367 23.35 17.50 -8.36
N GLY A 368 22.38 17.26 -7.48
CA GLY A 368 22.19 16.00 -6.79
C GLY A 368 21.30 15.01 -7.54
N ILE A 369 21.83 13.82 -7.86
CA ILE A 369 21.04 12.75 -8.54
C ILE A 369 19.98 12.11 -7.61
N LYS A 370 18.70 12.54 -7.65
CA LYS A 370 17.60 12.02 -6.80
C LYS A 370 17.67 12.42 -5.31
N ASN A 371 18.26 13.57 -4.96
CA ASN A 371 18.42 13.99 -3.53
C ASN A 371 17.10 14.46 -2.92
N TYR A 372 16.25 15.00 -3.79
CA TYR A 372 15.01 15.67 -3.47
C TYR A 372 13.81 15.06 -4.22
N VAL A 373 13.89 13.75 -4.48
CA VAL A 373 12.77 12.88 -4.86
C VAL A 373 12.68 11.79 -3.77
N GLU A 374 12.33 10.55 -4.07
CA GLU A 374 12.19 9.47 -3.07
C GLU A 374 13.52 9.00 -2.42
N GLY A 375 14.63 9.70 -2.67
CA GLY A 375 15.98 9.44 -2.15
C GLY A 375 16.42 10.36 -0.99
N GLY A 376 15.53 11.03 -0.28
CA GLY A 376 15.93 11.82 0.90
C GLY A 376 16.52 10.93 2.01
N ALA A 377 17.83 10.96 2.27
CA ALA A 377 18.48 10.03 3.22
C ALA A 377 18.81 10.66 4.60
N TYR A 378 18.53 11.94 4.80
CA TYR A 378 18.89 12.65 6.02
C TYR A 378 18.01 12.25 7.22
N LEU A 379 18.66 11.93 8.34
CA LEU A 379 17.99 11.45 9.57
C LEU A 379 18.33 12.29 10.81
N GLY A 380 19.18 13.32 10.65
CA GLY A 380 19.69 14.16 11.73
C GLY A 380 20.95 13.62 12.40
N LEU A 381 21.83 14.51 12.86
CA LEU A 381 23.13 14.14 13.43
C LEU A 381 23.00 13.51 14.83
N LEU A 382 22.12 14.05 15.68
CA LEU A 382 21.85 13.49 17.01
C LEU A 382 21.27 12.07 16.90
N PRO A 383 20.27 11.79 16.05
CA PRO A 383 19.79 10.43 15.77
C PRO A 383 20.89 9.45 15.35
N LEU A 384 21.78 9.84 14.43
CA LEU A 384 22.89 8.98 14.01
C LEU A 384 23.82 8.63 15.20
N LEU A 385 24.17 9.60 16.04
CA LEU A 385 24.98 9.36 17.24
C LEU A 385 24.26 8.45 18.26
N LEU A 386 22.95 8.62 18.44
CA LEU A 386 22.14 7.76 19.31
C LEU A 386 22.05 6.33 18.75
N ALA A 387 21.88 6.17 17.43
CA ALA A 387 21.88 4.87 16.79
C ALA A 387 23.23 4.14 16.96
N LEU A 388 24.35 4.86 16.79
CA LEU A 388 25.70 4.32 17.06
C LEU A 388 25.85 3.87 18.52
N LEU A 389 25.30 4.62 19.49
CA LEU A 389 25.31 4.21 20.90
C LEU A 389 24.55 2.90 21.15
N ALA A 390 23.48 2.63 20.40
CA ALA A 390 22.77 1.35 20.48
C ALA A 390 23.66 0.20 20.00
N VAL A 391 24.33 0.37 18.86
CA VAL A 391 25.23 -0.61 18.24
C VAL A 391 26.42 -0.91 19.17
N PHE A 392 27.10 0.11 19.68
CA PHE A 392 28.29 -0.02 20.51
C PHE A 392 28.04 -0.30 21.99
N LYS A 393 26.79 -0.57 22.41
CA LYS A 393 26.48 -0.92 23.81
C LYS A 393 27.17 -2.25 24.16
N SER A 394 28.31 -2.21 24.85
CA SER A 394 29.05 -3.38 25.34
C SER A 394 28.20 -4.24 26.28
N ALA A 395 28.31 -5.57 26.18
CA ALA A 395 27.77 -6.50 27.16
C ALA A 395 28.41 -6.22 28.54
N ARG A 396 27.63 -6.30 29.61
CA ARG A 396 28.05 -5.95 30.98
C ARG A 396 29.06 -6.97 31.51
N ARG A 397 30.12 -6.47 32.15
CA ARG A 397 31.10 -7.22 32.97
C ARG A 397 30.41 -8.20 33.94
N ARG A 398 30.80 -9.48 33.91
CA ARG A 398 31.01 -10.26 35.13
C ARG A 398 32.50 -10.18 35.45
N GLU A 399 32.85 -9.74 36.65
CA GLU A 399 34.24 -9.70 37.09
C GLU A 399 34.76 -11.12 37.28
N GLY A 400 35.94 -11.40 36.69
CA GLY A 400 36.68 -12.63 36.88
C GLY A 400 36.70 -13.58 35.68
N GLU A 401 37.33 -13.21 34.55
CA GLU A 401 37.99 -14.19 33.66
C GLU A 401 38.91 -13.55 32.58
N LYS A 402 39.92 -14.33 32.17
CA LYS A 402 41.18 -13.92 31.49
C LYS A 402 41.00 -13.31 30.09
N ALA A 403 41.97 -12.46 29.72
CA ALA A 403 41.90 -11.50 28.62
C ALA A 403 41.85 -12.02 27.17
N ARG A 404 42.12 -13.30 26.89
CA ARG A 404 42.26 -13.82 25.50
C ARG A 404 41.00 -14.52 24.94
N ARG A 405 40.07 -14.99 25.80
CA ARG A 405 38.71 -15.42 25.40
C ARG A 405 37.74 -14.25 25.13
N ARG A 406 38.18 -13.00 25.39
CA ARG A 406 37.38 -11.75 25.44
C ARG A 406 36.66 -11.32 24.16
N LYS A 407 37.19 -11.58 22.96
CA LYS A 407 36.63 -11.03 21.71
C LYS A 407 35.45 -11.86 21.17
N SER A 408 35.54 -13.19 21.32
CA SER A 408 34.50 -14.13 20.86
C SER A 408 33.24 -14.09 21.73
N GLU A 409 33.38 -14.00 23.06
CA GLU A 409 32.21 -13.97 23.97
C GLU A 409 31.40 -12.67 23.91
N ASN A 410 32.07 -11.52 23.71
CA ASN A 410 31.40 -10.23 23.58
C ASN A 410 30.55 -10.14 22.32
N LEU A 411 31.05 -10.67 21.19
CA LEU A 411 30.29 -10.71 19.94
C LEU A 411 29.08 -11.64 20.07
N LYS A 412 29.25 -12.83 20.67
CA LYS A 412 28.13 -13.74 20.97
C LYS A 412 27.07 -13.07 21.85
N CYS A 413 27.48 -12.39 22.93
CA CYS A 413 26.54 -11.68 23.82
C CYS A 413 25.78 -10.54 23.12
N TRP A 414 26.42 -9.85 22.17
CA TRP A 414 25.76 -8.82 21.37
C TRP A 414 24.76 -9.41 20.37
N LEU A 415 25.16 -10.48 19.66
CA LEU A 415 24.29 -11.23 18.74
C LEU A 415 23.08 -11.85 19.45
N LEU A 416 23.21 -12.17 20.74
CA LEU A 416 22.12 -12.67 21.60
C LEU A 416 21.18 -11.57 22.11
N ARG A 417 21.26 -10.34 21.59
CA ARG A 417 20.22 -9.33 21.82
C ARG A 417 19.08 -9.48 20.81
N PRO A 418 17.82 -9.34 21.24
CA PRO A 418 16.68 -9.62 20.38
C PRO A 418 16.51 -8.63 19.23
N TYR A 419 16.89 -7.35 19.39
CA TYR A 419 16.52 -6.27 18.44
C TYR A 419 17.71 -5.53 17.82
N THR A 420 18.72 -5.14 18.61
CA THR A 420 19.85 -4.34 18.12
C THR A 420 20.55 -4.97 16.91
N PRO A 421 20.88 -6.28 16.89
CA PRO A 421 21.57 -6.87 15.77
C PRO A 421 20.72 -6.89 14.49
N PHE A 422 19.41 -7.14 14.62
CA PHE A 422 18.48 -7.10 13.47
C PHE A 422 18.47 -5.72 12.81
N PHE A 423 18.20 -4.66 13.58
CA PHE A 423 18.13 -3.32 13.01
C PHE A 423 19.49 -2.82 12.54
N THR A 424 20.60 -3.28 13.14
CA THR A 424 21.95 -3.01 12.62
C THR A 424 22.17 -3.70 11.27
N ALA A 425 21.81 -4.98 11.16
CA ALA A 425 21.93 -5.73 9.91
C ALA A 425 21.03 -5.15 8.82
N LEU A 426 19.79 -4.77 9.14
CA LEU A 426 18.87 -4.11 8.22
C LEU A 426 19.43 -2.77 7.73
N ALA A 427 20.00 -1.95 8.62
CA ALA A 427 20.62 -0.69 8.24
C ALA A 427 21.83 -0.90 7.31
N LEU A 428 22.72 -1.85 7.62
CA LEU A 428 23.88 -2.16 6.79
C LEU A 428 23.50 -2.77 5.43
N PHE A 429 22.52 -3.67 5.41
CA PHE A 429 22.00 -4.25 4.18
C PHE A 429 21.37 -3.17 3.30
N SER A 430 20.54 -2.30 3.89
CA SER A 430 19.92 -1.18 3.19
C SER A 430 20.96 -0.23 2.62
N LEU A 431 22.01 0.13 3.37
CA LEU A 431 23.13 0.92 2.85
C LEU A 431 23.83 0.24 1.68
N GLY A 432 24.06 -1.08 1.76
CA GLY A 432 24.61 -1.86 0.67
C GLY A 432 23.75 -1.80 -0.61
N CYS A 433 22.42 -1.90 -0.46
CA CYS A 433 21.48 -1.77 -1.58
C CYS A 433 21.45 -0.35 -2.15
N ILE A 434 21.38 0.68 -1.30
CA ILE A 434 21.33 2.10 -1.70
C ILE A 434 22.50 2.47 -2.60
N PHE A 435 23.71 2.02 -2.27
CA PHE A 435 24.93 2.29 -3.04
C PHE A 435 25.20 1.26 -4.15
N GLY A 436 24.24 0.40 -4.48
CA GLY A 436 24.32 -0.50 -5.63
C GLY A 436 25.40 -1.58 -5.50
N THR A 437 25.69 -2.03 -4.27
CA THR A 437 26.65 -3.14 -4.06
C THR A 437 26.09 -4.46 -4.60
N PRO A 438 26.93 -5.50 -4.81
CA PRO A 438 26.46 -6.82 -5.25
C PRO A 438 25.39 -7.46 -4.35
N LEU A 439 25.20 -6.97 -3.12
CA LEU A 439 24.10 -7.40 -2.24
C LEU A 439 22.71 -7.20 -2.86
N TYR A 440 22.55 -6.20 -3.74
CA TYR A 440 21.27 -5.98 -4.41
C TYR A 440 20.88 -7.13 -5.35
N ALA A 441 21.84 -7.94 -5.82
CA ALA A 441 21.54 -9.12 -6.64
C ALA A 441 20.62 -10.12 -5.90
N ILE A 442 20.71 -10.19 -4.56
CA ILE A 442 19.82 -11.02 -3.73
C ILE A 442 18.38 -10.53 -3.83
N VAL A 443 18.19 -9.21 -3.84
CA VAL A 443 16.89 -8.55 -3.96
C VAL A 443 16.33 -8.73 -5.37
N TYR A 444 17.17 -8.49 -6.40
CA TYR A 444 16.81 -8.66 -7.80
C TYR A 444 16.38 -10.10 -8.16
N ALA A 445 16.96 -11.11 -7.51
CA ALA A 445 16.61 -12.51 -7.71
C ALA A 445 15.24 -12.91 -7.12
N LEU A 446 14.61 -12.07 -6.31
CA LEU A 446 13.30 -12.37 -5.75
C LEU A 446 12.20 -12.22 -6.83
N PRO A 447 11.18 -13.09 -6.83
CA PRO A 447 10.10 -13.01 -7.81
C PRO A 447 9.38 -11.66 -7.71
N LEU A 448 8.98 -11.12 -8.87
CA LEU A 448 8.31 -9.82 -9.05
C LEU A 448 9.18 -8.57 -8.82
N LEU A 449 10.44 -8.70 -8.38
CA LEU A 449 11.36 -7.56 -8.17
C LEU A 449 12.31 -7.28 -9.34
N SER A 450 12.37 -8.16 -10.34
CA SER A 450 13.11 -7.89 -11.60
C SER A 450 12.56 -6.67 -12.37
N GLN A 451 11.38 -6.17 -11.98
CA GLN A 451 10.73 -4.96 -12.50
C GLN A 451 10.91 -3.73 -11.57
N SER A 452 11.54 -3.86 -10.40
CA SER A 452 11.79 -2.73 -9.48
C SER A 452 13.11 -2.03 -9.81
N HIS A 453 12.99 -0.76 -10.23
CA HIS A 453 14.08 0.05 -10.76
C HIS A 453 14.86 0.89 -9.74
N SER A 454 14.80 0.55 -8.45
CA SER A 454 15.10 1.58 -7.43
C SER A 454 15.90 1.10 -6.22
N PRO A 455 17.19 0.74 -6.39
CA PRO A 455 18.08 0.44 -5.26
C PRO A 455 18.11 1.54 -4.19
N PHE A 456 17.96 2.81 -4.60
CA PHE A 456 17.92 3.94 -3.68
C PHE A 456 16.71 3.93 -2.72
N ARG A 457 15.58 3.28 -3.06
CA ARG A 457 14.39 3.21 -2.18
C ARG A 457 14.64 2.39 -0.91
N TRP A 458 15.75 1.66 -0.83
CA TRP A 458 16.22 1.04 0.41
C TRP A 458 16.52 2.06 1.53
N VAL A 459 16.53 3.36 1.23
CA VAL A 459 16.47 4.43 2.24
C VAL A 459 15.25 4.29 3.16
N PHE A 460 14.12 3.76 2.69
CA PHE A 460 12.94 3.53 3.52
C PHE A 460 13.21 2.52 4.67
N PRO A 461 13.60 1.26 4.39
CA PRO A 461 14.03 0.33 5.44
C PRO A 461 15.17 0.86 6.33
N LEU A 462 16.14 1.58 5.75
CA LEU A 462 17.21 2.23 6.52
C LEU A 462 16.66 3.21 7.55
N THR A 463 15.71 4.05 7.16
CA THR A 463 15.08 5.06 8.01
C THR A 463 14.39 4.41 9.21
N VAL A 464 13.61 3.36 8.98
CA VAL A 464 12.95 2.60 10.06
C VAL A 464 13.98 1.97 11.00
N ALA A 465 15.04 1.37 10.44
CA ALA A 465 16.08 0.72 11.21
C ALA A 465 16.84 1.69 12.12
N VAL A 466 17.26 2.85 11.57
CA VAL A 466 17.96 3.88 12.34
C VAL A 466 17.04 4.46 13.42
N ALA A 467 15.79 4.78 13.11
CA ALA A 467 14.83 5.26 14.11
C ALA A 467 14.64 4.23 15.26
N ALA A 468 14.58 2.93 14.95
CA ALA A 468 14.49 1.89 15.99
C ALA A 468 15.76 1.86 16.86
N LEU A 469 16.94 2.02 16.25
CA LEU A 469 18.21 2.14 16.96
C LEU A 469 18.29 3.41 17.82
N VAL A 470 17.72 4.53 17.39
CA VAL A 470 17.61 5.77 18.22
C VAL A 470 16.86 5.49 19.52
N ALA A 471 15.75 4.75 19.44
CA ALA A 471 14.97 4.39 20.62
C ALA A 471 15.80 3.58 21.62
N LEU A 472 16.52 2.56 21.12
CA LEU A 472 17.39 1.69 21.92
C LEU A 472 18.65 2.41 22.43
N GLY A 473 19.21 3.32 21.65
CA GLY A 473 20.41 4.10 21.98
C GLY A 473 20.16 5.12 23.08
N THR A 474 19.00 5.76 23.06
CA THR A 474 18.57 6.69 24.12
C THR A 474 18.45 5.98 25.48
N ASN A 475 18.04 4.70 25.50
CA ASN A 475 18.06 3.90 26.73
C ASN A 475 19.48 3.75 27.28
N VAL A 476 20.50 3.59 26.43
CA VAL A 476 21.91 3.47 26.86
C VAL A 476 22.36 4.73 27.59
N VAL A 477 22.00 5.91 27.07
CA VAL A 477 22.29 7.20 27.70
C VAL A 477 21.64 7.28 29.08
N THR A 478 20.36 6.92 29.16
CA THR A 478 19.56 7.00 30.40
C THR A 478 20.04 6.01 31.46
N GLU A 479 20.28 4.74 31.09
CA GLU A 479 20.78 3.69 31.98
C GLU A 479 22.14 4.06 32.58
N LYS A 480 23.04 4.64 31.78
CA LYS A 480 24.34 5.08 32.27
C LYS A 480 24.23 6.24 33.24
N ARG A 481 23.27 7.16 33.06
CA ARG A 481 23.03 8.29 33.97
C ARG A 481 22.55 7.80 35.32
N GLU A 482 21.54 6.95 35.34
CA GLU A 482 21.04 6.36 36.59
C GLU A 482 22.13 5.55 37.31
N GLY A 483 22.98 4.85 36.55
CA GLY A 483 24.12 4.12 37.11
C GLY A 483 25.18 5.03 37.75
N GLU A 484 25.44 6.20 37.19
CA GLU A 484 26.33 7.22 37.78
C GLU A 484 25.69 7.89 38.99
N GLU A 485 24.43 8.34 38.90
CA GLU A 485 23.70 8.92 40.04
C GLU A 485 23.63 7.93 41.23
N ALA A 486 23.47 6.63 40.96
CA ALA A 486 23.49 5.60 42.00
C ALA A 486 24.90 5.40 42.61
N ARG A 487 25.96 5.56 41.82
CA ARG A 487 27.35 5.50 42.31
C ARG A 487 27.71 6.73 43.13
N GLU A 488 27.30 7.92 42.71
CA GLU A 488 27.49 9.17 43.46
C GLU A 488 26.75 9.11 44.79
N ARG A 489 25.49 8.67 44.83
CA ARG A 489 24.76 8.46 46.10
C ARG A 489 25.41 7.42 47.01
N LYS A 490 26.00 6.35 46.44
CA LYS A 490 26.76 5.36 47.21
C LYS A 490 28.09 5.92 47.71
N SER A 491 28.76 6.75 46.92
CA SER A 491 29.99 7.45 47.30
C SER A 491 29.74 8.55 48.32
N GLU A 492 28.59 9.24 48.30
CA GLU A 492 28.18 10.21 49.33
C GLU A 492 27.80 9.50 50.65
N LYS A 493 27.22 8.30 50.57
CA LYS A 493 26.99 7.44 51.74
C LYS A 493 28.29 6.84 52.30
N ALA A 494 29.21 6.44 51.43
CA ALA A 494 30.54 5.97 51.83
C ALA A 494 31.42 7.13 52.35
N LYS A 495 31.33 8.34 51.80
CA LYS A 495 32.02 9.54 52.31
C LYS A 495 31.49 10.07 53.64
N ARG A 496 30.45 9.46 54.23
CA ARG A 496 30.08 9.67 55.64
C ARG A 496 30.74 8.67 56.59
N GLN A 497 31.60 7.78 56.09
CA GLN A 497 32.28 6.76 56.87
C GLN A 497 33.63 6.48 56.20
N GLU A 498 34.69 7.03 56.81
CA GLU A 498 36.09 7.04 56.36
C GLU A 498 36.49 8.19 55.43
N ASP A 499 37.00 9.23 56.10
CA ASP A 499 38.08 10.06 55.61
C ASP A 499 39.39 9.24 55.52
N GLU A 500 40.25 9.69 54.60
CA GLU A 500 41.67 9.35 54.47
C GLU A 500 42.08 7.91 54.11
N ASN A 501 42.27 7.64 52.82
CA ASN A 501 43.60 7.30 52.28
C ASN A 501 43.56 6.91 50.80
N THR A 502 44.42 7.56 50.01
CA THR A 502 45.18 7.12 48.80
C THR A 502 45.15 8.15 47.67
N GLN A 503 45.99 9.17 47.80
CA GLN A 503 46.54 9.91 46.67
C GLN A 503 47.87 9.27 46.28
N HIS A 504 47.87 8.45 45.24
CA HIS A 504 48.97 8.38 44.26
C HIS A 504 48.63 7.40 43.13
N ALA A 505 48.14 7.93 42.00
CA ALA A 505 48.38 7.38 40.67
C ALA A 505 47.93 8.36 39.56
N THR A 506 48.89 8.79 38.74
CA THR A 506 48.75 9.36 37.38
C THR A 506 48.18 10.78 37.19
N ARG A 507 49.04 11.79 37.44
CA ARG A 507 48.82 13.22 37.18
C ARG A 507 48.66 13.56 35.67
N ASN A 508 49.23 12.77 34.75
CA ASN A 508 49.10 12.99 33.29
C ASN A 508 47.80 12.45 32.67
N THR A 509 47.22 11.36 33.21
CA THR A 509 45.94 10.81 32.74
C THR A 509 44.76 11.70 33.14
N GLN A 510 44.89 12.45 34.23
CA GLN A 510 43.90 13.46 34.63
C GLN A 510 43.87 14.64 33.67
N TYR A 511 45.00 15.27 33.31
CA TYR A 511 44.99 16.43 32.40
C TYR A 511 44.35 16.16 31.03
N ILE A 512 44.65 15.01 30.42
CA ILE A 512 44.10 14.64 29.11
C ILE A 512 42.59 14.37 29.21
N SER A 513 42.12 13.71 30.27
CA SER A 513 40.67 13.50 30.49
C SER A 513 39.93 14.79 30.88
N ARG A 514 40.59 15.72 31.60
CA ARG A 514 40.05 17.06 31.90
C ARG A 514 39.82 17.87 30.62
N LEU A 515 40.81 17.92 29.73
CA LEU A 515 40.77 18.74 28.51
C LEU A 515 39.91 18.11 27.39
N LEU A 516 40.05 16.80 27.13
CA LEU A 516 39.39 16.16 25.98
C LEU A 516 37.98 15.64 26.31
N LEU A 517 37.71 15.26 27.57
CA LEU A 517 36.43 14.67 27.99
C LEU A 517 35.66 15.55 28.99
N PHE A 518 36.07 16.81 29.17
CA PHE A 518 35.39 17.81 30.01
C PHE A 518 35.14 17.31 31.44
N ASP A 519 36.17 16.78 32.12
CA ASP A 519 36.10 16.22 33.49
C ASP A 519 35.14 15.03 33.66
N THR A 520 34.81 14.29 32.60
CA THR A 520 33.99 13.06 32.71
C THR A 520 34.79 11.77 32.56
N ALA A 521 34.35 10.72 33.27
CA ALA A 521 34.92 9.39 33.13
C ALA A 521 34.76 8.86 31.69
N PRO A 522 35.82 8.28 31.09
CA PRO A 522 35.80 7.81 29.71
C PRO A 522 34.80 6.66 29.56
N ASN A 523 33.73 6.90 28.80
CA ASN A 523 32.76 5.89 28.42
C ASN A 523 32.22 6.21 27.02
N THR A 524 31.54 5.26 26.36
CA THR A 524 31.07 5.44 24.98
C THR A 524 30.20 6.69 24.73
N VAL A 525 29.43 7.17 25.72
CA VAL A 525 28.63 8.40 25.59
C VAL A 525 29.53 9.62 25.67
N SER A 526 30.45 9.70 26.64
CA SER A 526 31.38 10.82 26.78
C SER A 526 32.38 10.92 25.62
N ILE A 527 32.82 9.78 25.08
CA ILE A 527 33.73 9.74 23.92
C ILE A 527 33.01 10.25 22.67
N LEU A 528 31.80 9.76 22.38
CA LEU A 528 31.02 10.26 21.24
C LEU A 528 30.64 11.74 21.39
N ALA A 529 30.31 12.18 22.61
CA ALA A 529 30.05 13.58 22.91
C ALA A 529 31.28 14.46 22.60
N ALA A 530 32.46 14.05 23.05
CA ALA A 530 33.71 14.76 22.80
C ALA A 530 34.09 14.76 21.32
N LEU A 531 33.99 13.62 20.63
CA LEU A 531 34.26 13.52 19.19
C LEU A 531 33.31 14.42 18.38
N ALA A 532 32.03 14.50 18.75
CA ALA A 532 31.09 15.39 18.10
C ALA A 532 31.41 16.88 18.36
N ILE A 533 31.72 17.26 19.61
CA ILE A 533 32.07 18.65 19.94
C ILE A 533 33.37 19.06 19.26
N TRP A 534 34.45 18.30 19.43
CA TRP A 534 35.75 18.63 18.85
C TRP A 534 35.73 18.51 17.33
N GLY A 535 35.07 17.49 16.77
CA GLY A 535 34.88 17.37 15.33
C GLY A 535 34.11 18.54 14.75
N GLY A 536 33.04 18.97 15.41
CA GLY A 536 32.27 20.15 14.99
C GLY A 536 33.03 21.47 15.16
N LEU A 537 33.82 21.65 16.23
CA LEU A 537 34.70 22.81 16.42
C LEU A 537 35.82 22.85 15.38
N LEU A 538 36.42 21.71 15.06
CA LEU A 538 37.42 21.60 14.00
C LEU A 538 36.83 21.91 12.62
N LEU A 539 35.63 21.40 12.33
CA LEU A 539 34.92 21.73 11.09
C LEU A 539 34.58 23.22 11.02
N LEU A 540 34.06 23.80 12.09
CA LEU A 540 33.69 25.22 12.14
C LEU A 540 34.92 26.13 12.03
N GLY A 541 35.97 25.84 12.81
CA GLY A 541 37.23 26.57 12.77
C GLY A 541 37.94 26.43 11.44
N GLY A 542 38.00 25.21 10.89
CA GLY A 542 38.56 24.92 9.56
C GLY A 542 37.79 25.62 8.44
N LEU A 543 36.45 25.66 8.52
CA LEU A 543 35.60 26.36 7.56
C LEU A 543 35.87 27.87 7.57
N TRP A 544 35.89 28.50 8.74
CA TRP A 544 36.20 29.94 8.84
C TRP A 544 37.66 30.26 8.50
N ALA A 545 38.62 29.41 8.88
CA ALA A 545 40.01 29.55 8.46
C ALA A 545 40.15 29.43 6.93
N SER A 546 39.39 28.51 6.30
CA SER A 546 39.38 28.38 4.84
C SER A 546 38.81 29.62 4.15
N ARG A 547 37.82 30.30 4.75
CA ARG A 547 37.28 31.57 4.24
C ARG A 547 38.23 32.74 4.43
N LEU A 548 38.96 32.79 5.54
CA LEU A 548 39.97 33.83 5.82
C LEU A 548 41.22 33.67 4.96
N ALA A 549 41.61 32.43 4.67
CA ALA A 549 42.76 32.10 3.82
C ALA A 549 42.34 31.76 2.38
N PHE A 550 41.17 32.20 1.93
CA PHE A 550 40.58 31.76 0.66
C PHE A 550 41.51 32.00 -0.53
N ASP A 551 42.15 33.17 -0.62
CA ASP A 551 43.06 33.51 -1.71
C ASP A 551 44.23 32.51 -1.87
N ARG A 552 44.63 31.83 -0.78
CA ARG A 552 45.68 30.80 -0.81
C ARG A 552 45.17 29.42 -1.23
N ILE A 553 43.89 29.13 -0.99
CA ILE A 553 43.28 27.83 -1.29
C ILE A 553 42.38 27.87 -2.53
N GLU A 554 42.14 29.04 -3.12
CA GLU A 554 41.30 29.23 -4.29
C GLU A 554 41.68 28.28 -5.45
N PRO A 555 42.97 28.12 -5.84
CA PRO A 555 43.34 27.17 -6.88
C PRO A 555 43.01 25.70 -6.52
N PHE A 556 42.97 25.37 -5.23
CA PHE A 556 42.53 24.06 -4.77
C PHE A 556 41.00 23.92 -4.85
N VAL A 557 40.25 24.93 -4.40
CA VAL A 557 38.78 24.96 -4.48
C VAL A 557 38.33 24.88 -5.94
N GLU A 558 38.99 25.60 -6.84
CA GLU A 558 38.73 25.56 -8.27
C GLU A 558 38.98 24.16 -8.87
N ARG A 559 40.09 23.50 -8.50
CA ARG A 559 40.31 22.10 -8.89
C ARG A 559 39.24 21.16 -8.34
N VAL A 560 38.79 21.36 -7.11
CA VAL A 560 37.69 20.58 -6.51
C VAL A 560 36.40 20.82 -7.28
N PHE A 561 36.07 22.08 -7.60
CA PHE A 561 34.90 22.46 -8.38
C PHE A 561 34.86 21.76 -9.74
N TRP A 562 35.95 21.83 -10.51
CA TRP A 562 36.03 21.17 -11.83
C TRP A 562 36.10 19.64 -11.77
N SER A 563 36.63 19.06 -10.68
CA SER A 563 36.70 17.60 -10.52
C SER A 563 35.44 16.98 -9.90
N LEU A 564 34.62 17.76 -9.19
CA LEU A 564 33.39 17.28 -8.59
C LEU A 564 32.31 17.17 -9.65
N ALA A 565 32.00 15.93 -10.04
CA ALA A 565 31.03 15.65 -11.09
C ALA A 565 29.71 16.41 -10.87
N GLN A 566 29.30 17.18 -11.89
CA GLN A 566 28.09 18.02 -11.97
C GLN A 566 28.12 19.33 -11.16
N ALA A 567 29.18 19.66 -10.40
CA ALA A 567 29.24 20.99 -9.80
C ALA A 567 29.35 22.12 -10.83
N PRO A 568 30.18 22.00 -11.89
CA PRO A 568 30.28 23.03 -12.92
C PRO A 568 28.97 23.29 -13.68
N SER A 569 28.08 22.30 -13.74
CA SER A 569 26.78 22.42 -14.41
C SER A 569 25.72 23.12 -13.55
N ALA A 570 25.97 23.34 -12.25
CA ALA A 570 25.03 23.97 -11.33
C ALA A 570 25.45 25.35 -10.82
N PHE A 571 26.72 25.74 -10.97
CA PHE A 571 27.21 27.04 -10.49
C PHE A 571 27.97 27.79 -11.58
N PRO A 572 27.92 29.14 -11.57
CA PRO A 572 28.67 29.96 -12.52
C PRO A 572 30.18 29.87 -12.35
N ASP A 573 30.67 29.69 -11.12
CA ASP A 573 32.10 29.59 -10.81
C ASP A 573 32.37 28.91 -9.45
N ALA A 574 33.65 28.71 -9.14
CA ALA A 574 34.10 28.08 -7.90
C ALA A 574 33.81 28.91 -6.62
N ARG A 575 33.69 30.24 -6.72
CA ARG A 575 33.40 31.12 -5.58
C ARG A 575 31.92 31.06 -5.20
N ALA A 576 31.04 30.99 -6.19
CA ALA A 576 29.61 30.75 -6.01
C ALA A 576 29.36 29.36 -5.39
N PHE A 577 30.04 28.33 -5.90
CA PHE A 577 30.02 26.98 -5.32
C PHE A 577 30.46 27.00 -3.84
N TYR A 578 31.59 27.65 -3.52
CA TYR A 578 32.05 27.78 -2.15
C TYR A 578 31.05 28.54 -1.25
N SER A 579 30.49 29.64 -1.75
CA SER A 579 29.50 30.46 -1.03
C SER A 579 28.22 29.68 -0.73
N TYR A 580 27.82 28.78 -1.63
CA TYR A 580 26.68 27.89 -1.43
C TYR A 580 26.94 26.82 -0.37
N GLU A 581 28.10 26.16 -0.40
CA GLU A 581 28.44 25.09 0.55
C GLU A 581 28.70 25.58 1.97
N PHE A 582 29.27 26.78 2.10
CA PHE A 582 29.65 27.36 3.39
C PHE A 582 28.55 27.32 4.47
N PRO A 583 27.33 27.86 4.26
CA PRO A 583 26.27 27.83 5.27
C PRO A 583 25.82 26.41 5.63
N TRP A 584 25.89 25.45 4.71
CA TRP A 584 25.46 24.07 4.97
C TRP A 584 26.49 23.30 5.79
N ILE A 585 27.78 23.44 5.48
CA ILE A 585 28.87 22.89 6.29
C ILE A 585 28.86 23.55 7.68
N GLN A 586 28.62 24.86 7.76
CA GLN A 586 28.51 25.57 9.04
C GLN A 586 27.34 25.03 9.88
N ARG A 587 26.15 24.86 9.29
CA ARG A 587 24.99 24.29 9.99
C ARG A 587 25.27 22.88 10.48
N ALA A 588 25.87 22.02 9.65
CA ALA A 588 26.24 20.66 10.07
C ALA A 588 27.25 20.68 11.22
N ALA A 589 28.26 21.57 11.20
CA ALA A 589 29.21 21.74 12.29
C ALA A 589 28.52 22.18 13.60
N LEU A 590 27.64 23.19 13.54
CA LEU A 590 26.88 23.68 14.69
C LEU A 590 25.93 22.61 15.26
N LEU A 591 25.25 21.85 14.40
CA LEU A 591 24.38 20.76 14.80
C LEU A 591 25.16 19.58 15.40
N LEU A 592 26.37 19.31 14.90
CA LEU A 592 27.25 18.29 15.46
C LEU A 592 27.72 18.70 16.87
N ILE A 593 28.11 19.97 17.06
CA ILE A 593 28.43 20.54 18.37
C ILE A 593 27.22 20.43 19.30
N ALA A 594 26.04 20.88 18.86
CA ALA A 594 24.81 20.83 19.66
C ALA A 594 24.44 19.40 20.07
N SER A 595 24.57 18.44 19.15
CA SER A 595 24.36 17.01 19.41
C SER A 595 25.36 16.47 20.45
N GLY A 596 26.62 16.86 20.35
CA GLY A 596 27.65 16.55 21.34
C GLY A 596 27.38 17.17 22.71
N ILE A 597 26.89 18.42 22.76
CA ILE A 597 26.45 19.10 23.99
C ILE A 597 25.29 18.34 24.63
N VAL A 598 24.28 17.91 23.88
CA VAL A 598 23.17 17.09 24.39
C VAL A 598 23.70 15.83 25.08
N LEU A 599 24.62 15.10 24.43
CA LEU A 599 25.23 13.90 25.01
C LEU A 599 26.11 14.22 26.24
N ARG A 600 26.82 15.35 26.25
CA ARG A 600 27.63 15.79 27.40
C ARG A 600 26.76 16.17 28.60
N VAL A 601 25.70 16.97 28.38
CA VAL A 601 24.74 17.41 29.40
C VAL A 601 23.93 16.23 29.93
N SER A 602 23.74 15.16 29.15
CA SER A 602 23.12 13.92 29.63
C SER A 602 23.87 13.29 30.82
N ARG A 603 25.18 13.60 30.96
CA ARG A 603 26.02 13.19 32.10
C ARG A 603 26.03 14.18 33.26
N CYS A 604 25.49 15.40 33.08
CA CYS A 604 25.50 16.41 34.13
C CYS A 604 24.24 16.31 35.00
N PRO A 605 24.34 16.58 36.33
CA PRO A 605 23.21 16.61 37.25
C PRO A 605 22.41 17.93 37.13
N ILE A 606 22.11 18.37 35.90
CA ILE A 606 21.34 19.58 35.63
C ILE A 606 19.87 19.21 35.41
N TYR A 607 18.98 19.80 36.19
CA TYR A 607 17.54 19.53 36.17
C TYR A 607 16.74 20.82 35.96
N LEU A 608 15.60 20.70 35.31
CA LEU A 608 14.64 21.78 35.15
C LEU A 608 14.05 22.22 36.51
N PRO A 609 13.55 23.47 36.63
CA PRO A 609 12.88 23.96 37.84
C PRO A 609 11.78 23.03 38.36
N ARG A 610 11.51 23.07 39.68
CA ARG A 610 10.47 22.22 40.31
C ARG A 610 9.09 22.36 39.66
N ARG A 611 8.73 23.56 39.19
CA ARG A 611 7.47 23.84 38.47
C ARG A 611 7.32 23.02 37.17
N LEU A 612 8.43 22.63 36.55
CA LEU A 612 8.50 21.82 35.32
C LEU A 612 8.81 20.33 35.59
N GLY A 613 8.70 19.89 36.85
CA GLY A 613 8.77 18.47 37.22
C GLY A 613 10.17 17.89 37.46
N ARG A 614 11.21 18.73 37.63
CA ARG A 614 12.61 18.32 37.90
C ARG A 614 13.19 17.31 36.90
N ARG A 615 12.79 17.37 35.63
CA ARG A 615 13.36 16.50 34.59
C ARG A 615 14.79 16.91 34.22
N PRO A 616 15.66 15.97 33.82
CA PRO A 616 17.00 16.30 33.32
C PRO A 616 16.94 17.24 32.11
N VAL A 617 17.78 18.28 32.07
CA VAL A 617 17.75 19.30 31.00
C VAL A 617 18.07 18.72 29.62
N TRP A 618 18.92 17.70 29.54
CA TRP A 618 19.29 17.08 28.27
C TRP A 618 18.09 16.49 27.51
N GLU A 619 17.02 16.07 28.21
CA GLU A 619 15.83 15.51 27.55
C GLU A 619 15.14 16.57 26.67
N LEU A 620 15.01 17.80 27.19
CA LEU A 620 14.44 18.92 26.46
C LEU A 620 15.38 19.38 25.34
N LEU A 621 16.69 19.47 25.62
CA LEU A 621 17.69 19.84 24.61
C LEU A 621 17.72 18.84 23.46
N ALA A 622 17.61 17.53 23.73
CA ALA A 622 17.56 16.51 22.69
C ALA A 622 16.36 16.69 21.76
N ILE A 623 15.19 17.02 22.32
CA ILE A 623 13.98 17.29 21.53
C ILE A 623 14.16 18.57 20.68
N ILE A 624 14.67 19.65 21.28
CA ILE A 624 14.85 20.93 20.57
C ILE A 624 15.88 20.78 19.44
N VAL A 625 17.06 20.20 19.72
CA VAL A 625 18.10 20.00 18.70
C VAL A 625 17.57 19.12 17.57
N LEU A 626 16.86 18.03 17.89
CA LEU A 626 16.28 17.15 16.88
C LEU A 626 15.25 17.86 15.99
N LEU A 627 14.37 18.66 16.59
CA LEU A 627 13.36 19.42 15.84
C LEU A 627 14.00 20.50 14.97
N VAL A 628 14.97 21.26 15.50
CA VAL A 628 15.69 22.29 14.72
C VAL A 628 16.45 21.66 13.56
N ASP A 629 17.09 20.51 13.79
CA ASP A 629 17.83 19.77 12.76
C ASP A 629 16.90 19.30 11.62
N LEU A 630 15.87 18.52 11.95
CA LEU A 630 14.99 17.91 10.94
C LEU A 630 14.03 18.91 10.30
N ALA A 631 13.51 19.89 11.05
CA ALA A 631 12.68 20.95 10.46
C ALA A 631 13.51 21.90 9.59
N GLY A 632 14.78 22.13 9.95
CA GLY A 632 15.69 22.97 9.17
C GLY A 632 16.13 22.33 7.84
N PHE A 633 16.22 20.99 7.78
CA PHE A 633 16.57 20.26 6.57
C PHE A 633 15.60 20.51 5.40
N GLY A 634 14.30 20.35 5.65
CA GLY A 634 13.25 20.41 4.62
C GLY A 634 12.55 21.77 4.51
N HIS A 635 13.02 22.78 5.23
CA HIS A 635 12.38 24.09 5.23
C HIS A 635 12.43 24.71 3.82
N GLY A 636 11.28 25.14 3.32
CA GLY A 636 11.15 25.71 1.97
C GLY A 636 11.12 24.69 0.83
N PHE A 637 11.27 23.40 1.10
CA PHE A 637 11.26 22.36 0.05
C PHE A 637 9.86 22.09 -0.52
N ASN A 638 8.86 21.95 0.36
CA ASN A 638 7.48 21.62 -0.02
C ASN A 638 6.72 22.87 -0.50
N PRO A 639 5.82 22.75 -1.49
CA PRO A 639 5.15 23.91 -2.09
C PRO A 639 4.25 24.60 -1.08
N GLN A 640 4.22 25.92 -1.15
CA GLN A 640 3.30 26.77 -0.40
C GLN A 640 2.68 27.78 -1.37
N VAL A 641 1.88 27.27 -2.30
CA VAL A 641 1.40 28.00 -3.48
C VAL A 641 -0.04 28.48 -3.27
N GLU A 642 -0.44 29.55 -3.94
CA GLU A 642 -1.82 30.03 -3.90
C GLU A 642 -2.75 29.09 -4.70
N PRO A 643 -3.85 28.58 -4.10
CA PRO A 643 -4.73 27.62 -4.79
C PRO A 643 -5.56 28.23 -5.93
N SER A 644 -5.74 29.56 -5.96
CA SER A 644 -6.47 30.28 -7.02
C SER A 644 -5.85 30.08 -8.41
N LEU A 645 -4.56 29.74 -8.47
CA LEU A 645 -3.87 29.40 -9.72
C LEU A 645 -4.46 28.18 -10.45
N LEU A 646 -5.22 27.31 -9.76
CA LEU A 646 -5.93 26.18 -10.35
C LEU A 646 -7.27 26.58 -10.99
N GLU A 647 -7.76 27.80 -10.74
CA GLU A 647 -9.05 28.30 -11.23
C GLU A 647 -8.92 29.01 -12.58
N THR A 648 -7.72 29.41 -12.98
CA THR A 648 -7.44 30.03 -14.28
C THR A 648 -7.79 29.09 -15.42
N THR A 649 -8.62 29.55 -16.33
CA THR A 649 -8.91 28.86 -17.60
C THR A 649 -8.17 29.59 -18.72
N PRO A 650 -7.28 28.90 -19.47
CA PRO A 650 -6.60 29.51 -20.61
C PRO A 650 -7.54 29.78 -21.80
N PRO A 651 -7.29 30.81 -22.63
CA PRO A 651 -8.11 31.13 -23.80
C PRO A 651 -8.36 29.98 -24.78
N VAL A 652 -7.33 29.18 -25.07
CA VAL A 652 -7.47 27.98 -25.93
C VAL A 652 -8.41 26.94 -25.33
N VAL A 653 -8.47 26.84 -24.00
CA VAL A 653 -9.37 25.92 -23.29
C VAL A 653 -10.81 26.45 -23.36
N GLU A 654 -11.02 27.75 -23.23
CA GLU A 654 -12.34 28.37 -23.44
C GLU A 654 -12.86 28.15 -24.85
N PHE A 655 -12.00 28.23 -25.87
CA PHE A 655 -12.35 27.89 -27.24
C PHE A 655 -12.76 26.41 -27.37
N LEU A 656 -11.92 25.48 -26.93
CA LEU A 656 -12.18 24.03 -27.05
C LEU A 656 -13.46 23.61 -26.31
N ARG A 657 -13.77 24.24 -25.17
CA ARG A 657 -15.00 24.00 -24.39
C ARG A 657 -16.30 24.33 -25.13
N GLN A 658 -16.25 25.10 -26.22
CA GLN A 658 -17.43 25.43 -27.02
C GLN A 658 -17.95 24.23 -27.81
N ASP A 659 -17.08 23.26 -28.12
CA ASP A 659 -17.47 22.01 -28.77
C ASP A 659 -17.93 20.99 -27.73
N THR A 660 -19.25 20.82 -27.60
CA THR A 660 -19.87 19.87 -26.67
C THR A 660 -20.00 18.45 -27.23
N GLY A 661 -19.44 18.18 -28.43
CA GLY A 661 -19.44 16.85 -29.03
C GLY A 661 -18.49 15.87 -28.34
N LEU A 662 -18.53 14.60 -28.75
CA LEU A 662 -17.55 13.60 -28.32
C LEU A 662 -16.33 13.64 -29.25
N TRP A 663 -15.24 14.20 -28.75
CA TRP A 663 -13.98 14.32 -29.47
C TRP A 663 -12.79 14.05 -28.55
N ARG A 664 -11.63 13.73 -29.16
CA ARG A 664 -10.34 13.75 -28.47
C ARG A 664 -9.45 14.82 -29.06
N PHE A 665 -8.47 15.25 -28.27
CA PHE A 665 -7.35 16.05 -28.76
C PHE A 665 -6.02 15.30 -28.56
N SER A 666 -5.01 15.77 -29.27
CA SER A 666 -3.61 15.46 -29.02
C SER A 666 -2.78 16.74 -29.25
N THR A 667 -1.48 16.67 -29.04
CA THR A 667 -0.57 17.79 -29.32
C THR A 667 0.47 17.42 -30.36
N PHE A 668 0.89 18.42 -31.12
CA PHE A 668 2.02 18.32 -32.02
C PHE A 668 3.16 19.20 -31.50
N ASP A 669 4.31 18.60 -31.20
CA ASP A 669 5.44 19.25 -30.54
C ASP A 669 6.79 18.74 -31.10
N PRO A 670 7.16 19.13 -32.34
CA PRO A 670 8.39 18.70 -32.99
C PRO A 670 9.67 19.21 -32.30
N HIS A 671 9.57 20.19 -31.40
CA HIS A 671 10.69 20.84 -30.73
C HIS A 671 10.83 20.47 -29.25
N GLY A 672 9.87 19.73 -28.68
CA GLY A 672 9.91 19.27 -27.29
C GLY A 672 9.63 20.36 -26.27
N HIS A 673 8.79 21.34 -26.61
CA HIS A 673 8.38 22.44 -25.74
C HIS A 673 7.37 22.03 -24.64
N LYS A 674 6.85 20.79 -24.69
CA LYS A 674 5.88 20.19 -23.75
C LYS A 674 4.57 20.96 -23.66
N ILE A 675 3.99 21.21 -24.82
CA ILE A 675 2.71 21.90 -24.96
C ILE A 675 1.58 21.05 -24.38
N PHE A 676 0.69 21.70 -23.62
CA PHE A 676 -0.52 21.12 -23.04
C PHE A 676 -0.23 19.75 -22.41
N ASN A 677 0.57 19.74 -21.33
CA ASN A 677 1.02 18.51 -20.66
C ASN A 677 -0.14 17.52 -20.46
N ALA A 678 0.11 16.24 -20.71
CA ALA A 678 -0.89 15.19 -20.57
C ALA A 678 -1.55 15.21 -19.18
N ASN A 679 -2.81 14.76 -19.10
CA ASN A 679 -3.71 14.80 -17.93
C ASN A 679 -4.25 16.18 -17.54
N THR A 680 -3.60 17.28 -17.92
CA THR A 680 -4.12 18.62 -17.58
C THR A 680 -5.46 18.92 -18.24
N GLY A 681 -5.75 18.29 -19.40
CA GLY A 681 -7.05 18.35 -20.07
C GLY A 681 -8.21 17.80 -19.24
N MET A 682 -7.93 16.87 -18.32
CA MET A 682 -8.93 16.33 -17.38
C MET A 682 -9.48 17.41 -16.44
N TYR A 683 -8.81 18.54 -16.28
CA TYR A 683 -9.33 19.66 -15.47
C TYR A 683 -10.57 20.29 -16.12
N PHE A 684 -10.75 20.03 -17.40
CA PHE A 684 -11.75 20.65 -18.25
C PHE A 684 -12.63 19.59 -18.94
N ASP A 685 -12.58 18.34 -18.47
CA ASP A 685 -13.29 17.18 -19.01
C ASP A 685 -12.94 16.85 -20.48
N PHE A 686 -11.73 17.22 -20.91
CA PHE A 686 -11.24 16.90 -22.25
C PHE A 686 -10.65 15.50 -22.30
N GLN A 687 -10.92 14.79 -23.41
CA GLN A 687 -10.32 13.48 -23.67
C GLN A 687 -9.03 13.65 -24.48
N ASP A 688 -7.92 13.23 -23.90
CA ASP A 688 -6.59 13.27 -24.48
C ASP A 688 -6.24 11.87 -25.04
N ALA A 689 -5.79 11.81 -26.29
CA ALA A 689 -5.27 10.56 -26.84
C ALA A 689 -3.93 10.16 -26.18
N ARG A 690 -3.26 11.09 -25.51
CA ARG A 690 -2.06 10.84 -24.72
C ARG A 690 -2.45 10.50 -23.28
N GLY A 691 -1.46 10.49 -22.40
CA GLY A 691 -1.67 10.36 -20.96
C GLY A 691 -0.35 10.18 -20.23
N TYR A 692 -0.35 10.53 -18.95
CA TYR A 692 0.74 10.31 -18.01
C TYR A 692 0.23 9.46 -16.84
N ASP A 693 0.51 8.16 -16.87
CA ASP A 693 0.11 7.23 -15.82
C ASP A 693 1.11 6.07 -15.76
N SER A 694 1.51 5.67 -14.56
CA SER A 694 2.38 4.52 -14.31
C SER A 694 1.88 3.18 -14.88
N LEU A 695 0.57 3.00 -15.09
CA LEU A 695 -0.03 1.75 -15.55
C LEU A 695 -1.10 1.96 -16.63
N PHE A 696 -0.71 1.76 -17.89
CA PHE A 696 -1.63 1.58 -19.03
C PHE A 696 -1.23 0.35 -19.86
N THR A 697 -2.10 -0.05 -20.78
CA THR A 697 -1.99 -1.32 -21.51
C THR A 697 -0.87 -1.30 -22.54
N ALA A 698 -0.17 -2.43 -22.69
CA ALA A 698 0.79 -2.64 -23.78
C ALA A 698 0.10 -2.55 -25.16
N GLN A 699 -1.18 -2.91 -25.21
CA GLN A 699 -2.05 -2.76 -26.39
C GLN A 699 -2.07 -1.31 -26.88
N TYR A 700 -2.38 -0.36 -26.00
CA TYR A 700 -2.45 1.05 -26.37
C TYR A 700 -1.08 1.60 -26.75
N ALA A 701 -0.03 1.24 -26.00
CA ALA A 701 1.35 1.61 -26.32
C ALA A 701 1.76 1.14 -27.73
N ARG A 702 1.38 -0.09 -28.09
CA ARG A 702 1.64 -0.67 -29.42
C ARG A 702 0.86 0.05 -30.50
N TYR A 703 -0.41 0.34 -30.28
CA TYR A 703 -1.22 1.12 -31.23
C TYR A 703 -0.60 2.48 -31.52
N MET A 704 -0.19 3.21 -30.46
CA MET A 704 0.51 4.49 -30.62
C MET A 704 1.86 4.33 -31.32
N SER A 705 2.56 3.21 -31.12
CA SER A 705 3.84 2.93 -31.81
C SER A 705 3.70 2.71 -33.32
N TRP A 706 2.52 2.31 -33.81
CA TRP A 706 2.22 2.23 -35.24
C TRP A 706 1.99 3.61 -35.87
N ILE A 707 1.63 4.62 -35.07
CA ILE A 707 1.55 6.03 -35.51
C ILE A 707 2.94 6.67 -35.46
N GLU A 708 3.62 6.53 -34.33
CA GLU A 708 4.94 7.12 -34.09
C GLU A 708 5.69 6.35 -32.96
N PRO A 709 7.01 6.09 -33.09
CA PRO A 709 7.80 5.50 -32.01
C PRO A 709 7.69 6.27 -30.69
N GLN A 710 7.34 5.57 -29.60
CA GLN A 710 7.03 6.21 -28.32
C GLN A 710 8.28 6.40 -27.44
N GLY A 711 8.96 7.53 -27.62
CA GLY A 711 10.20 7.87 -26.90
C GLY A 711 10.03 8.15 -25.40
N GLU A 712 8.83 8.50 -24.94
CA GLU A 712 8.57 8.84 -23.52
C GLU A 712 8.00 7.68 -22.67
N LEU A 713 7.86 6.47 -23.21
CA LEU A 713 7.40 5.30 -22.44
C LEU A 713 8.21 5.03 -21.17
N PRO A 714 9.55 5.20 -21.12
CA PRO A 714 10.32 5.03 -19.87
C PRO A 714 9.87 5.97 -18.74
N TYR A 715 9.18 7.05 -19.07
CA TYR A 715 8.63 8.05 -18.14
C TYR A 715 7.13 7.88 -17.92
N ASN A 716 6.54 6.77 -18.39
CA ASN A 716 5.12 6.42 -18.23
C ASN A 716 4.16 7.34 -18.98
N ARG A 717 4.59 7.80 -20.16
CA ARG A 717 3.84 8.73 -20.99
C ARG A 717 3.66 8.19 -22.39
N ILE A 718 2.49 8.48 -22.96
CA ILE A 718 2.32 8.51 -24.40
C ILE A 718 2.77 9.89 -24.88
N ALA A 719 3.73 9.91 -25.81
CA ALA A 719 4.39 11.14 -26.24
C ALA A 719 3.45 12.01 -27.09
N PRO A 720 3.67 13.34 -27.14
CA PRO A 720 3.18 14.18 -28.23
C PRO A 720 3.58 13.63 -29.60
N PHE A 721 2.80 13.97 -30.63
CA PHE A 721 3.25 13.74 -32.01
C PHE A 721 4.40 14.70 -32.33
N THR A 722 5.46 14.21 -32.97
CA THR A 722 6.62 15.03 -33.37
C THR A 722 6.85 15.04 -34.87
N GLN A 723 6.20 14.13 -35.61
CA GLN A 723 6.34 14.01 -37.06
C GLN A 723 5.05 14.37 -37.79
N PHE A 724 5.17 15.09 -38.91
CA PHE A 724 4.00 15.41 -39.74
C PHE A 724 3.31 14.15 -40.30
N SER A 725 4.07 13.09 -40.58
CA SER A 725 3.52 11.78 -40.99
C SER A 725 2.59 11.16 -39.95
N SER A 726 2.84 11.43 -38.67
CA SER A 726 1.99 10.94 -37.57
C SER A 726 0.65 11.67 -37.52
N LEU A 727 0.61 12.94 -37.91
CA LEU A 727 -0.64 13.70 -38.09
C LEU A 727 -1.44 13.24 -39.31
N ASP A 728 -0.76 12.85 -40.39
CA ASP A 728 -1.41 12.38 -41.63
C ASP A 728 -1.86 10.90 -41.55
N SER A 729 -1.42 10.16 -40.52
CA SER A 729 -1.76 8.75 -40.34
C SER A 729 -3.28 8.50 -40.22
N PRO A 730 -3.84 7.50 -40.93
CA PRO A 730 -5.24 7.06 -40.76
C PRO A 730 -5.57 6.58 -39.34
N LEU A 731 -4.57 6.12 -38.58
CA LEU A 731 -4.75 5.70 -37.19
C LEU A 731 -5.04 6.88 -36.26
N THR A 732 -4.49 8.06 -36.56
CA THR A 732 -4.78 9.29 -35.80
C THR A 732 -6.25 9.69 -35.97
N ASP A 733 -6.82 9.48 -37.16
CA ASP A 733 -8.25 9.72 -37.43
C ASP A 733 -9.15 8.73 -36.68
N LEU A 734 -8.75 7.46 -36.69
CA LEU A 734 -9.47 6.37 -36.06
C LEU A 734 -9.50 6.51 -34.52
N LEU A 735 -8.51 7.19 -33.92
CA LEU A 735 -8.52 7.59 -32.50
C LEU A 735 -9.55 8.68 -32.17
N ASN A 736 -10.33 9.17 -33.14
CA ASN A 736 -11.26 10.26 -32.95
C ASN A 736 -10.57 11.55 -32.45
N VAL A 737 -9.31 11.77 -32.87
CA VAL A 737 -8.56 13.00 -32.59
C VAL A 737 -9.04 14.09 -33.55
N LYS A 738 -9.93 14.95 -33.05
CA LYS A 738 -10.50 16.08 -33.80
C LYS A 738 -9.60 17.31 -33.74
N TYR A 739 -8.96 17.57 -32.60
CA TYR A 739 -8.15 18.76 -32.40
C TYR A 739 -6.68 18.44 -32.16
N ILE A 740 -5.79 19.16 -32.85
CA ILE A 740 -4.36 19.16 -32.60
C ILE A 740 -3.96 20.54 -32.07
N VAL A 741 -3.39 20.57 -30.86
CA VAL A 741 -2.87 21.79 -30.24
C VAL A 741 -1.35 21.86 -30.44
N THR A 742 -0.84 23.00 -30.91
CA THR A 742 0.59 23.17 -31.23
C THR A 742 0.98 24.65 -31.23
N ASP A 743 2.28 24.93 -31.20
CA ASP A 743 2.88 26.26 -31.36
C ASP A 743 3.47 26.48 -32.77
N VAL A 744 3.55 25.43 -33.59
CA VAL A 744 4.04 25.48 -34.96
C VAL A 744 2.91 25.48 -35.99
N GLU A 745 3.23 25.88 -37.21
CA GLU A 745 2.28 25.79 -38.32
C GLU A 745 2.20 24.36 -38.86
N ILE A 746 0.98 23.88 -39.13
CA ILE A 746 0.74 22.56 -39.74
C ILE A 746 0.36 22.78 -41.21
N PRO A 747 1.25 22.49 -42.18
CA PRO A 747 1.03 22.76 -43.60
C PRO A 747 0.22 21.65 -44.32
N LEU A 748 -0.45 20.78 -43.56
CA LEU A 748 -1.15 19.61 -44.11
C LEU A 748 -2.58 19.99 -44.54
N PRO A 749 -3.01 19.70 -45.78
CA PRO A 749 -4.34 20.10 -46.29
C PRO A 749 -5.54 19.57 -45.50
N LYS A 750 -5.35 18.44 -44.81
CA LYS A 750 -6.35 17.79 -43.94
C LYS A 750 -6.68 18.58 -42.67
N TYR A 751 -5.83 19.51 -42.27
CA TYR A 751 -5.96 20.26 -41.03
C TYR A 751 -6.34 21.71 -41.31
N ARG A 752 -7.42 22.17 -40.66
CA ARG A 752 -7.87 23.57 -40.73
C ARG A 752 -7.55 24.28 -39.43
N GLU A 753 -6.79 25.38 -39.49
CA GLU A 753 -6.60 26.25 -38.32
C GLU A 753 -7.95 26.84 -37.92
N VAL A 754 -8.39 26.56 -36.69
CA VAL A 754 -9.70 27.01 -36.14
C VAL A 754 -9.56 27.96 -34.97
N TYR A 755 -8.37 28.01 -34.36
CA TYR A 755 -8.05 28.95 -33.30
C TYR A 755 -6.56 29.30 -33.35
N ARG A 756 -6.26 30.54 -33.01
CA ARG A 756 -4.89 31.03 -32.85
C ARG A 756 -4.86 32.18 -31.86
N ASP A 757 -3.89 32.13 -30.95
CA ASP A 757 -3.46 33.26 -30.13
C ASP A 757 -1.94 33.48 -30.31
N ASP A 758 -1.35 34.31 -29.44
CA ASP A 758 0.07 34.65 -29.50
C ASP A 758 1.00 33.47 -29.15
N ALA A 759 0.49 32.44 -28.49
CA ALA A 759 1.27 31.31 -28.00
C ALA A 759 0.95 29.98 -28.70
N LEU A 760 -0.31 29.75 -29.05
CA LEU A 760 -0.82 28.48 -29.53
C LEU A 760 -1.74 28.61 -30.73
N ARG A 761 -1.81 27.51 -31.48
CA ARG A 761 -2.73 27.27 -32.58
C ARG A 761 -3.49 25.96 -32.31
N VAL A 762 -4.74 25.91 -32.74
CA VAL A 762 -5.54 24.68 -32.76
C VAL A 762 -5.97 24.39 -34.19
N TYR A 763 -5.71 23.17 -34.62
CA TYR A 763 -6.12 22.66 -35.91
C TYR A 763 -7.22 21.62 -35.75
N GLU A 764 -8.29 21.77 -36.52
CA GLU A 764 -9.34 20.78 -36.67
C GLU A 764 -8.94 19.78 -37.77
N ASN A 765 -8.99 18.50 -37.44
CA ASN A 765 -8.81 17.38 -38.35
C ASN A 765 -10.09 17.12 -39.15
N LEU A 766 -10.06 17.39 -40.46
CA LEU A 766 -11.23 17.28 -41.34
C LEU A 766 -11.56 15.84 -41.74
N THR A 767 -10.66 14.87 -41.51
CA THR A 767 -10.88 13.44 -41.84
C THR A 767 -11.03 12.57 -40.60
N VAL A 768 -11.33 13.18 -39.44
CA VAL A 768 -11.53 12.47 -38.17
C VAL A 768 -12.68 11.47 -38.27
N THR A 769 -12.46 10.24 -37.79
CA THR A 769 -13.51 9.23 -37.74
C THR A 769 -14.49 9.52 -36.58
N PRO A 770 -15.81 9.33 -36.75
CA PRO A 770 -16.78 9.46 -35.67
C PRO A 770 -16.44 8.54 -34.48
N ARG A 771 -16.84 8.94 -33.25
CA ARG A 771 -16.59 8.13 -32.04
C ARG A 771 -17.19 6.72 -32.14
N ALA A 772 -18.39 6.60 -32.71
CA ALA A 772 -19.01 5.32 -33.03
C ALA A 772 -19.45 5.34 -34.50
N PHE A 773 -19.15 4.27 -35.22
CA PHE A 773 -19.48 4.13 -36.64
C PHE A 773 -19.68 2.66 -37.00
N SER A 774 -20.31 2.39 -38.14
CA SER A 774 -20.48 1.04 -38.65
C SER A 774 -19.78 0.82 -39.99
N LEU A 775 -19.31 -0.41 -40.18
CA LEU A 775 -18.76 -0.92 -41.44
C LEU A 775 -19.46 -2.25 -41.78
N PRO A 776 -19.82 -2.51 -43.05
CA PRO A 776 -20.41 -3.76 -43.46
C PRO A 776 -19.45 -4.94 -43.28
N GLN A 777 -19.99 -6.14 -43.15
CA GLN A 777 -19.19 -7.36 -42.97
C GLN A 777 -18.28 -7.65 -44.17
N SER A 778 -18.62 -7.17 -45.37
CA SER A 778 -17.77 -7.22 -46.57
C SER A 778 -16.41 -6.51 -46.38
N ALA A 779 -16.33 -5.54 -45.47
CA ALA A 779 -15.11 -4.82 -45.12
C ALA A 779 -14.27 -5.49 -44.01
N THR A 780 -14.55 -6.76 -43.68
CA THR A 780 -13.85 -7.46 -42.59
C THR A 780 -12.54 -8.08 -43.06
N LEU A 781 -11.47 -7.83 -42.29
CA LEU A 781 -10.18 -8.49 -42.43
C LEU A 781 -9.88 -9.25 -41.13
N VAL A 782 -9.98 -10.58 -41.16
CA VAL A 782 -9.61 -11.42 -40.02
C VAL A 782 -8.12 -11.74 -40.11
N VAL A 783 -7.38 -11.43 -39.05
CA VAL A 783 -5.94 -11.66 -38.94
C VAL A 783 -5.63 -12.56 -37.74
N PRO A 784 -4.58 -13.40 -37.82
CA PRO A 784 -4.36 -14.45 -36.81
C PRO A 784 -3.94 -13.91 -35.44
N ASP A 785 -3.23 -12.78 -35.40
CA ASP A 785 -2.70 -12.21 -34.16
C ASP A 785 -2.45 -10.70 -34.28
N VAL A 786 -2.05 -10.09 -33.16
CA VAL A 786 -1.78 -8.65 -33.06
C VAL A 786 -0.56 -8.18 -33.85
N GLU A 787 0.38 -9.06 -34.19
CA GLU A 787 1.52 -8.70 -35.06
C GLU A 787 1.03 -8.58 -36.51
N ALA A 788 0.16 -9.50 -36.93
CA ALA A 788 -0.51 -9.47 -38.23
C ALA A 788 -1.45 -8.27 -38.37
N VAL A 789 -2.08 -7.79 -37.28
CA VAL A 789 -2.82 -6.50 -37.29
C VAL A 789 -1.91 -5.35 -37.74
N GLY A 790 -0.70 -5.25 -37.19
CA GLY A 790 0.25 -4.19 -37.55
C GLY A 790 0.65 -4.24 -39.03
N ALA A 791 0.84 -5.44 -39.58
CA ALA A 791 1.11 -5.62 -41.01
C ALA A 791 -0.11 -5.27 -41.89
N ALA A 792 -1.33 -5.65 -41.46
CA ALA A 792 -2.56 -5.38 -42.19
C ALA A 792 -2.86 -3.88 -42.26
N ILE A 793 -2.65 -3.13 -41.18
CA ILE A 793 -2.87 -1.68 -41.12
C ILE A 793 -1.93 -0.90 -42.06
N GLN A 794 -0.77 -1.47 -42.42
CA GLN A 794 0.12 -0.87 -43.43
C GLN A 794 -0.38 -1.06 -44.86
N GLN A 795 -1.23 -2.07 -45.10
CA GLN A 795 -1.72 -2.43 -46.43
C GLN A 795 -3.15 -1.95 -46.67
N TYR A 796 -3.98 -1.92 -45.62
CA TYR A 796 -5.39 -1.59 -45.64
C TYR A 796 -5.67 -0.43 -44.70
N ASP A 797 -6.36 0.59 -45.19
CA ASP A 797 -6.74 1.74 -44.36
C ASP A 797 -7.82 1.33 -43.34
N PRO A 798 -7.52 1.35 -42.02
CA PRO A 798 -8.42 0.84 -41.00
C PRO A 798 -9.64 1.74 -40.75
N ARG A 799 -9.77 2.87 -41.45
CA ARG A 799 -11.01 3.66 -41.49
C ARG A 799 -12.08 3.02 -42.36
N PHE A 800 -11.66 2.26 -43.37
CA PHE A 800 -12.55 1.62 -44.35
C PHE A 800 -12.62 0.09 -44.22
N TYR A 801 -11.77 -0.50 -43.37
CA TYR A 801 -11.72 -1.94 -43.11
C TYR A 801 -11.81 -2.25 -41.62
N ALA A 802 -12.69 -3.19 -41.25
CA ALA A 802 -12.76 -3.76 -39.91
C ALA A 802 -11.68 -4.86 -39.77
N ILE A 803 -10.48 -4.46 -39.33
CA ILE A 803 -9.37 -5.39 -39.08
C ILE A 803 -9.54 -6.03 -37.71
N VAL A 804 -9.77 -7.34 -37.64
CA VAL A 804 -10.16 -8.07 -36.42
C VAL A 804 -9.20 -9.23 -36.14
N GLU A 805 -8.77 -9.37 -34.89
CA GLU A 805 -8.01 -10.54 -34.44
C GLU A 805 -8.89 -11.79 -34.38
N GLU A 806 -8.39 -12.93 -34.87
CA GLU A 806 -9.07 -14.22 -34.80
C GLU A 806 -9.42 -14.59 -33.35
N SER A 807 -10.64 -15.08 -33.14
CA SER A 807 -11.19 -15.45 -31.83
C SER A 807 -11.75 -16.88 -31.89
N PRO A 808 -11.71 -17.66 -30.78
CA PRO A 808 -12.38 -18.96 -30.71
C PRO A 808 -13.88 -18.93 -31.01
N GLU A 809 -14.53 -17.77 -30.88
CA GLU A 809 -15.94 -17.56 -31.22
C GLU A 809 -16.18 -17.54 -32.75
N GLY A 810 -15.13 -17.32 -33.54
CA GLY A 810 -15.16 -17.21 -34.99
C GLY A 810 -15.75 -15.88 -35.46
N TRP A 811 -15.05 -15.20 -36.36
CA TRP A 811 -15.57 -14.02 -37.07
C TRP A 811 -15.83 -14.40 -38.52
N GLY A 812 -17.03 -14.08 -39.03
CA GLY A 812 -17.33 -14.34 -40.43
C GLY A 812 -16.41 -13.54 -41.36
N GLN A 813 -15.68 -14.23 -42.25
CA GLN A 813 -14.72 -13.63 -43.17
C GLN A 813 -15.26 -13.63 -44.60
N PRO A 814 -15.26 -12.48 -45.30
CA PRO A 814 -15.62 -12.44 -46.71
C PRO A 814 -14.58 -13.14 -47.58
N LEU A 815 -15.01 -13.70 -48.72
CA LEU A 815 -14.12 -14.29 -49.74
C LEU A 815 -13.11 -13.27 -50.29
N ILE A 816 -13.57 -12.04 -50.49
CA ILE A 816 -12.76 -10.89 -50.92
C ILE A 816 -13.19 -9.69 -50.06
N PRO A 817 -12.29 -9.14 -49.22
CA PRO A 817 -12.56 -7.94 -48.44
C PRO A 817 -12.69 -6.69 -49.33
N GLU A 818 -13.75 -5.91 -49.14
CA GLU A 818 -14.02 -4.68 -49.90
C GLU A 818 -14.03 -3.47 -48.97
N ALA A 819 -13.37 -2.37 -49.37
CA ALA A 819 -13.39 -1.13 -48.59
C ALA A 819 -14.81 -0.55 -48.53
N ALA A 820 -15.21 -0.04 -47.37
CA ALA A 820 -16.51 0.59 -47.20
C ALA A 820 -16.40 1.91 -46.42
N GLU A 821 -17.23 2.88 -46.77
CA GLU A 821 -17.29 4.17 -46.07
C GLU A 821 -17.88 4.01 -44.66
N PRO A 822 -17.26 4.57 -43.61
CA PRO A 822 -17.76 4.48 -42.25
C PRO A 822 -19.06 5.28 -42.09
N GLN A 823 -20.12 4.62 -41.63
CA GLN A 823 -21.39 5.28 -41.33
C GLN A 823 -21.45 5.69 -39.86
N ALA A 824 -21.55 6.98 -39.55
CA ALA A 824 -21.60 7.48 -38.19
C ALA A 824 -22.84 6.95 -37.42
N GLN A 825 -22.64 6.53 -36.17
CA GLN A 825 -23.69 6.05 -35.29
C GLN A 825 -23.79 6.92 -34.03
N ALA A 826 -24.99 7.05 -33.46
CA ALA A 826 -25.25 8.01 -32.39
C ALA A 826 -24.89 7.43 -31.02
N VAL A 827 -23.97 8.08 -30.31
CA VAL A 827 -23.70 7.78 -28.89
C VAL A 827 -24.71 8.56 -28.04
N VAL A 828 -25.66 7.87 -27.42
CA VAL A 828 -26.75 8.51 -26.66
C VAL A 828 -26.43 8.67 -25.17
N ALA A 829 -25.52 7.85 -24.64
CA ALA A 829 -25.00 8.00 -23.28
C ALA A 829 -23.52 7.61 -23.24
N TYR A 830 -22.71 8.45 -22.60
CA TYR A 830 -21.28 8.23 -22.44
C TYR A 830 -20.88 8.45 -20.98
N GLU A 831 -20.85 7.38 -20.21
CA GLU A 831 -20.49 7.36 -18.79
C GLU A 831 -19.19 6.58 -18.60
N GLY A 832 -18.52 6.77 -17.45
CA GLY A 832 -17.24 6.11 -17.17
C GLY A 832 -17.29 4.59 -17.33
N ASN A 833 -18.34 3.93 -16.85
CA ASN A 833 -18.45 2.47 -16.89
C ASN A 833 -19.42 1.95 -17.95
N GLN A 834 -20.04 2.83 -18.75
CA GLN A 834 -21.10 2.46 -19.67
C GLN A 834 -21.16 3.40 -20.86
N VAL A 835 -21.25 2.84 -22.07
CA VAL A 835 -21.49 3.58 -23.31
C VAL A 835 -22.69 2.97 -24.01
N VAL A 836 -23.67 3.79 -24.39
CA VAL A 836 -24.85 3.36 -25.13
C VAL A 836 -24.84 3.99 -26.50
N VAL A 837 -24.93 3.14 -27.53
CA VAL A 837 -24.91 3.53 -28.93
C VAL A 837 -26.22 3.09 -29.58
N GLU A 838 -26.88 4.01 -30.28
CA GLU A 838 -27.96 3.69 -31.19
C GLU A 838 -27.38 3.50 -32.59
N ALA A 839 -27.57 2.30 -33.14
CA ALA A 839 -27.02 1.91 -34.42
C ALA A 839 -28.12 1.51 -35.39
N ARG A 840 -28.08 2.03 -36.61
CA ARG A 840 -28.92 1.57 -37.73
C ARG A 840 -28.03 0.95 -38.79
N VAL A 841 -28.30 -0.31 -39.14
CA VAL A 841 -27.53 -1.06 -40.13
C VAL A 841 -28.49 -1.75 -41.11
N THR A 842 -28.18 -1.70 -42.40
CA THR A 842 -29.04 -2.25 -43.48
C THR A 842 -28.60 -3.65 -43.95
N GLU A 843 -27.39 -4.04 -43.61
CA GLU A 843 -26.76 -5.33 -43.88
C GLU A 843 -25.97 -5.77 -42.64
N ASP A 844 -25.51 -7.03 -42.59
CA ASP A 844 -24.65 -7.51 -41.50
C ASP A 844 -23.42 -6.60 -41.39
N SER A 845 -23.24 -5.98 -40.22
CA SER A 845 -22.28 -4.89 -40.04
C SER A 845 -21.59 -4.96 -38.68
N TRP A 846 -20.35 -4.48 -38.64
CA TRP A 846 -19.65 -4.13 -37.42
C TRP A 846 -20.12 -2.77 -36.92
N LEU A 847 -20.51 -2.68 -35.65
CA LEU A 847 -20.53 -1.43 -34.91
C LEU A 847 -19.19 -1.29 -34.17
N ILE A 848 -18.42 -0.26 -34.51
CA ILE A 848 -17.10 0.03 -33.95
C ILE A 848 -17.19 1.26 -33.05
N LEU A 849 -16.69 1.13 -31.82
CA LEU A 849 -16.54 2.22 -30.86
C LEU A 849 -15.05 2.53 -30.71
N GLY A 850 -14.66 3.77 -30.98
CA GLY A 850 -13.28 4.28 -30.88
C GLY A 850 -12.72 4.37 -29.46
N ASP A 851 -13.17 3.52 -28.53
CA ASP A 851 -12.64 3.39 -27.16
C ASP A 851 -11.81 2.12 -27.04
N ALA A 852 -10.76 2.16 -26.22
CA ALA A 852 -9.84 1.06 -26.06
C ALA A 852 -10.52 -0.18 -25.47
N TYR A 853 -10.29 -1.34 -26.07
CA TYR A 853 -10.69 -2.65 -25.60
C TYR A 853 -9.86 -3.04 -24.37
N PHE A 854 -10.53 -3.65 -23.38
CA PHE A 854 -9.90 -4.26 -22.22
C PHE A 854 -10.77 -5.41 -21.69
N PRO A 855 -10.19 -6.51 -21.16
CA PRO A 855 -10.95 -7.56 -20.51
C PRO A 855 -11.90 -7.04 -19.42
N GLY A 856 -13.16 -7.47 -19.44
CA GLY A 856 -14.20 -7.03 -18.50
C GLY A 856 -15.25 -6.08 -19.09
N TRP A 857 -15.04 -5.57 -20.32
CA TRP A 857 -16.13 -4.99 -21.11
C TRP A 857 -17.06 -6.09 -21.61
N LYS A 858 -18.36 -5.84 -21.52
CA LYS A 858 -19.44 -6.67 -22.06
C LYS A 858 -20.33 -5.80 -22.94
N ALA A 859 -20.88 -6.37 -24.02
CA ALA A 859 -21.81 -5.68 -24.89
C ALA A 859 -23.16 -6.39 -24.88
N PHE A 860 -24.23 -5.61 -24.90
CA PHE A 860 -25.59 -6.09 -24.92
C PHE A 860 -26.33 -5.38 -26.05
N ALA A 861 -26.96 -6.15 -26.95
CA ALA A 861 -27.74 -5.61 -28.05
C ALA A 861 -29.22 -5.90 -27.82
N ARG A 862 -30.07 -4.93 -28.18
CA ARG A 862 -31.52 -5.08 -28.24
C ARG A 862 -32.09 -4.27 -29.40
N PRO A 863 -33.26 -4.63 -29.95
CA PRO A 863 -33.98 -3.76 -30.88
C PRO A 863 -34.24 -2.39 -30.26
N ARG A 864 -34.15 -1.34 -31.06
CA ARG A 864 -34.34 0.04 -30.59
C ARG A 864 -35.78 0.24 -30.09
N GLY A 865 -35.91 0.74 -28.85
CA GLY A 865 -37.21 0.99 -28.20
C GLY A 865 -37.70 -0.13 -27.29
N ASP A 866 -37.08 -1.31 -27.33
CA ASP A 866 -37.40 -2.42 -26.42
C ASP A 866 -36.83 -2.22 -25.01
N SER A 867 -37.39 -2.95 -24.03
CA SER A 867 -36.95 -2.92 -22.63
C SER A 867 -35.56 -3.55 -22.43
N GLU A 868 -34.90 -3.28 -21.30
CA GLU A 868 -33.61 -3.90 -20.95
C GLU A 868 -33.69 -5.43 -20.83
N ASP A 869 -34.88 -5.97 -20.54
CA ASP A 869 -35.11 -7.42 -20.46
C ASP A 869 -34.95 -8.15 -21.81
N ALA A 870 -35.01 -7.41 -22.94
CA ALA A 870 -34.81 -7.96 -24.29
C ALA A 870 -33.32 -8.00 -24.69
N GLU A 871 -32.42 -7.55 -23.83
CA GLU A 871 -30.99 -7.54 -24.12
C GLU A 871 -30.39 -8.94 -24.25
N THR A 872 -29.65 -9.16 -25.33
CA THR A 872 -28.80 -10.33 -25.52
C THR A 872 -27.33 -9.92 -25.43
N GLU A 873 -26.54 -10.66 -24.65
CA GLU A 873 -25.07 -10.46 -24.62
C GLU A 873 -24.48 -10.82 -25.98
N VAL A 874 -23.74 -9.88 -26.57
CA VAL A 874 -23.02 -10.05 -27.84
C VAL A 874 -21.52 -9.99 -27.60
N ALA A 875 -20.76 -10.78 -28.36
CA ALA A 875 -19.31 -10.82 -28.26
C ALA A 875 -18.67 -9.49 -28.70
N ILE A 876 -17.60 -9.09 -28.01
CA ILE A 876 -16.81 -7.92 -28.37
C ILE A 876 -15.55 -8.39 -29.09
N ALA A 877 -15.37 -7.95 -30.33
CA ALA A 877 -14.15 -8.11 -31.08
C ALA A 877 -13.18 -6.96 -30.82
N ARG A 878 -11.87 -7.24 -30.89
CA ARG A 878 -10.83 -6.21 -30.86
C ARG A 878 -10.54 -5.75 -32.28
N ILE A 879 -10.83 -4.49 -32.56
CA ILE A 879 -10.72 -3.87 -33.89
C ILE A 879 -9.45 -3.03 -33.99
N ALA A 880 -8.71 -3.17 -35.08
CA ALA A 880 -7.44 -2.48 -35.34
C ALA A 880 -6.45 -2.59 -34.17
N GLY A 881 -6.48 -3.73 -33.47
CA GLY A 881 -5.61 -4.02 -32.33
C GLY A 881 -5.89 -3.20 -31.06
N ASN A 882 -6.89 -2.30 -31.05
CA ASN A 882 -7.16 -1.45 -29.90
C ASN A 882 -8.63 -1.21 -29.57
N PHE A 883 -9.53 -1.11 -30.55
CA PHE A 883 -10.91 -0.63 -30.33
C PHE A 883 -11.91 -1.77 -30.09
N ARG A 884 -13.13 -1.42 -29.67
CA ARG A 884 -14.21 -2.37 -29.42
C ARG A 884 -15.14 -2.43 -30.63
N GLY A 885 -15.45 -3.65 -31.10
CA GLY A 885 -16.43 -3.87 -32.15
C GLY A 885 -17.45 -4.94 -31.78
N VAL A 886 -18.68 -4.83 -32.26
CA VAL A 886 -19.72 -5.88 -32.16
C VAL A 886 -20.37 -6.10 -33.51
N GLN A 887 -20.77 -7.33 -33.82
CA GLN A 887 -21.53 -7.64 -35.04
C GLN A 887 -23.03 -7.42 -34.81
N LEU A 888 -23.69 -6.77 -35.76
CA LEU A 888 -25.13 -6.51 -35.76
C LEU A 888 -25.74 -7.01 -37.07
N ALA A 889 -26.86 -7.72 -36.95
CA ALA A 889 -27.71 -8.07 -38.08
C ALA A 889 -28.48 -6.82 -38.59
N PRO A 890 -29.05 -6.83 -39.81
CA PRO A 890 -29.83 -5.72 -40.33
C PRO A 890 -30.95 -5.30 -39.37
N GLY A 891 -31.01 -4.02 -39.01
CA GLY A 891 -32.01 -3.49 -38.09
C GLY A 891 -31.61 -2.21 -37.37
N ASP A 892 -32.52 -1.75 -36.50
CA ASP A 892 -32.33 -0.65 -35.57
C ASP A 892 -32.02 -1.21 -34.18
N TRP A 893 -30.83 -0.92 -33.68
CA TRP A 893 -30.29 -1.51 -32.45
C TRP A 893 -29.96 -0.44 -31.41
N THR A 894 -30.15 -0.79 -30.15
CA THR A 894 -29.49 -0.14 -29.02
C THR A 894 -28.43 -1.08 -28.48
N VAL A 895 -27.16 -0.68 -28.56
CA VAL A 895 -26.02 -1.44 -28.06
C VAL A 895 -25.47 -0.78 -26.82
N ARG A 896 -25.45 -1.51 -25.71
CA ARG A 896 -24.91 -1.06 -24.42
C ARG A 896 -23.61 -1.78 -24.11
N PHE A 897 -22.50 -1.04 -24.17
CA PHE A 897 -21.21 -1.47 -23.65
C PHE A 897 -21.16 -1.17 -22.16
N LYS A 898 -20.83 -2.17 -21.33
CA LYS A 898 -20.73 -2.02 -19.87
C LYS A 898 -19.44 -2.63 -19.35
N TYR A 899 -18.68 -1.85 -18.59
CA TYR A 899 -17.47 -2.32 -17.92
C TYR A 899 -17.83 -2.97 -16.58
N SER A 900 -17.57 -4.26 -16.47
CA SER A 900 -17.90 -5.07 -15.29
C SER A 900 -16.80 -6.13 -15.06
N PRO A 901 -15.59 -5.72 -14.67
CA PRO A 901 -14.45 -6.62 -14.51
C PRO A 901 -14.67 -7.64 -13.39
N ASP A 902 -14.38 -8.91 -13.69
CA ASP A 902 -14.54 -9.99 -12.71
C ASP A 902 -13.43 -9.98 -11.65
N SER A 903 -12.24 -9.48 -11.97
CA SER A 903 -11.15 -9.27 -11.02
C SER A 903 -11.56 -8.40 -9.82
N VAL A 904 -12.33 -7.32 -10.05
CA VAL A 904 -12.86 -6.44 -9.01
C VAL A 904 -13.87 -7.17 -8.14
N LYS A 905 -14.78 -7.96 -8.74
CA LYS A 905 -15.78 -8.74 -8.01
C LYS A 905 -15.14 -9.80 -7.13
N PHE A 906 -14.17 -10.54 -7.67
CA PHE A 906 -13.43 -11.55 -6.91
C PHE A 906 -12.61 -10.92 -5.80
N GLY A 907 -11.91 -9.82 -6.09
CA GLY A 907 -11.18 -9.04 -5.08
C GLY A 907 -12.10 -8.57 -3.95
N ALA A 908 -13.26 -7.99 -4.27
CA ALA A 908 -14.26 -7.56 -3.30
C ALA A 908 -14.77 -8.74 -2.45
N PHE A 909 -15.06 -9.87 -3.09
CA PHE A 909 -15.52 -11.07 -2.41
C PHE A 909 -14.48 -11.64 -1.42
N PHE A 910 -13.21 -11.76 -1.84
CA PHE A 910 -12.14 -12.25 -0.95
C PHE A 910 -11.85 -11.27 0.19
N SER A 911 -11.95 -9.96 -0.06
CA SER A 911 -11.82 -8.93 0.98
C SER A 911 -12.95 -9.00 2.00
N PHE A 912 -14.18 -9.18 1.51
CA PHE A 912 -15.34 -9.44 2.37
C PHE A 912 -15.14 -10.68 3.23
N LEU A 913 -14.72 -11.80 2.63
CA LEU A 913 -14.48 -13.06 3.33
C LEU A 913 -13.38 -12.94 4.40
N ALA A 914 -12.26 -12.28 4.08
CA ALA A 914 -11.20 -11.99 5.05
C ALA A 914 -11.72 -11.12 6.21
N GLY A 915 -12.53 -10.11 5.91
CA GLY A 915 -13.23 -9.29 6.90
C GLY A 915 -14.16 -10.11 7.81
N MET A 916 -14.91 -11.06 7.24
CA MET A 916 -15.77 -11.97 7.99
C MET A 916 -14.97 -12.90 8.89
N VAL A 917 -13.84 -13.45 8.43
CA VAL A 917 -12.94 -14.26 9.26
C VAL A 917 -12.39 -13.43 10.43
N LEU A 918 -11.95 -12.19 10.18
CA LEU A 918 -11.47 -11.30 11.24
C LEU A 918 -12.57 -10.98 12.25
N LEU A 919 -13.79 -10.68 11.79
CA LEU A 919 -14.94 -10.43 12.65
C LEU A 919 -15.27 -11.66 13.50
N PHE A 920 -15.29 -12.85 12.91
CA PHE A 920 -15.51 -14.10 13.64
C PHE A 920 -14.44 -14.33 14.70
N LEU A 921 -13.16 -14.15 14.37
CA LEU A 921 -12.06 -14.30 15.31
C LEU A 921 -12.14 -13.27 16.46
N ALA A 922 -12.55 -12.03 16.17
CA ALA A 922 -12.78 -10.98 17.16
C ALA A 922 -13.97 -11.33 18.08
N ILE A 923 -15.06 -11.86 17.53
CA ILE A 923 -16.22 -12.36 18.30
C ILE A 923 -15.78 -13.50 19.22
N VAL A 924 -15.05 -14.50 18.71
CA VAL A 924 -14.55 -15.63 19.50
C VAL A 924 -13.64 -15.17 20.63
N TRP A 925 -12.72 -14.24 20.35
CA TRP A 925 -11.84 -13.65 21.36
C TRP A 925 -12.63 -12.90 22.44
N THR A 926 -13.57 -12.04 22.02
CA THR A 926 -14.40 -11.23 22.92
C THR A 926 -15.30 -12.10 23.78
N TRP A 927 -15.95 -13.09 23.18
CA TRP A 927 -16.76 -14.09 23.88
C TRP A 927 -15.95 -14.80 24.95
N ARG A 928 -14.77 -15.32 24.61
CA ARG A 928 -13.88 -15.96 25.60
C ARG A 928 -13.37 -15.02 26.69
N ARG A 929 -13.31 -13.71 26.44
CA ARG A 929 -12.88 -12.73 27.44
C ARG A 929 -14.00 -12.39 28.43
N ILE A 930 -15.23 -12.28 27.94
CA ILE A 930 -16.41 -11.88 28.73
C ILE A 930 -17.01 -13.09 29.45
N TYR A 931 -17.08 -14.24 28.78
CA TYR A 931 -17.71 -15.45 29.30
C TYR A 931 -16.74 -16.29 30.14
N ARG A 932 -17.13 -16.59 31.39
CA ARG A 932 -16.46 -17.56 32.29
C ARG A 932 -17.48 -18.54 32.83
N GLU A 933 -17.25 -19.83 32.62
CA GLU A 933 -18.04 -20.92 33.22
C GLU A 933 -17.92 -20.80 34.75
N LYS A 934 -19.03 -20.49 35.43
CA LYS A 934 -19.15 -20.44 36.88
C LYS A 934 -20.24 -21.44 37.27
N GLU A 935 -20.03 -22.17 38.36
CA GLU A 935 -20.90 -23.29 38.79
C GLU A 935 -22.31 -22.82 39.21
N GLU A 936 -22.46 -21.60 39.72
CA GLU A 936 -23.76 -21.02 40.10
C GLU A 936 -24.22 -19.98 39.07
N ARG A 937 -25.13 -20.38 38.17
CA ARG A 937 -25.77 -19.46 37.21
C ARG A 937 -27.28 -19.50 37.28
N SER A 938 -27.89 -18.33 37.18
CA SER A 938 -29.34 -18.20 37.02
C SER A 938 -29.79 -18.88 35.73
N THR A 939 -31.00 -19.44 35.74
CA THR A 939 -31.63 -20.10 34.58
C THR A 939 -31.65 -19.18 33.36
N VAL A 940 -31.93 -17.88 33.57
CA VAL A 940 -31.95 -16.84 32.53
C VAL A 940 -30.61 -16.75 31.79
N GLN A 941 -29.47 -16.76 32.51
CA GLN A 941 -28.15 -16.67 31.88
C GLN A 941 -27.79 -17.93 31.07
N ARG A 942 -28.23 -19.11 31.51
CA ARG A 942 -28.02 -20.38 30.78
C ARG A 942 -28.83 -20.43 29.50
N VAL A 943 -30.10 -20.04 29.55
CA VAL A 943 -30.97 -19.94 28.38
C VAL A 943 -30.44 -18.90 27.40
N ALA A 944 -30.17 -17.67 27.87
CA ALA A 944 -29.66 -16.59 27.02
C ALA A 944 -28.38 -16.99 26.29
N LYS A 945 -27.42 -17.66 26.94
CA LYS A 945 -26.18 -18.14 26.33
C LYS A 945 -26.45 -19.17 25.22
N ASN A 946 -27.29 -20.17 25.50
CA ASN A 946 -27.57 -21.26 24.56
C ASN A 946 -28.51 -20.86 23.43
N SER A 947 -29.18 -19.70 23.52
CA SER A 947 -29.95 -19.14 22.42
C SER A 947 -29.19 -18.07 21.64
N LEU A 948 -28.58 -17.10 22.32
CA LEU A 948 -27.98 -15.92 21.68
C LEU A 948 -26.74 -16.27 20.84
N ALA A 949 -25.86 -17.15 21.33
CA ALA A 949 -24.66 -17.53 20.58
C ALA A 949 -25.00 -18.26 19.26
N PRO A 950 -25.88 -19.29 19.24
CA PRO A 950 -26.34 -19.88 18.00
C PRO A 950 -27.08 -18.92 17.07
N ILE A 951 -27.96 -18.04 17.59
CA ILE A 951 -28.69 -17.07 16.77
C ILE A 951 -27.72 -16.12 16.06
N LEU A 952 -26.79 -15.51 16.78
CA LEU A 952 -25.83 -14.57 16.20
C LEU A 952 -24.91 -15.23 15.16
N LEU A 953 -24.41 -16.43 15.45
CA LEU A 953 -23.56 -17.17 14.52
C LEU A 953 -24.34 -17.69 13.29
N THR A 954 -25.63 -18.00 13.45
CA THR A 954 -26.49 -18.35 12.31
C THR A 954 -26.71 -17.15 11.40
N LEU A 955 -27.00 -15.97 11.96
CA LEU A 955 -27.12 -14.73 11.18
C LEU A 955 -25.81 -14.40 10.44
N PHE A 956 -24.68 -14.55 11.11
CA PHE A 956 -23.35 -14.41 10.50
C PHE A 956 -23.16 -15.37 9.31
N ASN A 957 -23.50 -16.65 9.49
CA ASN A 957 -23.41 -17.65 8.42
C ASN A 957 -24.30 -17.31 7.23
N ARG A 958 -25.52 -16.80 7.48
CA ARG A 958 -26.44 -16.39 6.40
C ARG A 958 -25.89 -15.23 5.58
N ALA A 959 -25.20 -14.26 6.20
CA ALA A 959 -24.54 -13.18 5.46
C ALA A 959 -23.42 -13.72 4.54
N VAL A 960 -22.60 -14.65 5.05
CA VAL A 960 -21.53 -15.29 4.25
C VAL A 960 -22.11 -16.14 3.12
N ASP A 961 -23.15 -16.94 3.40
CA ASP A 961 -23.84 -17.77 2.40
C ASP A 961 -24.53 -16.93 1.33
N PHE A 962 -25.12 -15.79 1.69
CA PHE A 962 -25.75 -14.86 0.75
C PHE A 962 -24.72 -14.28 -0.22
N ALA A 963 -23.58 -13.80 0.28
CA ALA A 963 -22.50 -13.29 -0.57
C ALA A 963 -21.95 -14.38 -1.51
N PHE A 964 -21.80 -15.61 -1.01
CA PHE A 964 -21.37 -16.74 -1.84
C PHE A 964 -22.40 -17.12 -2.89
N ALA A 965 -23.68 -17.11 -2.57
CA ALA A 965 -24.75 -17.39 -3.54
C ALA A 965 -24.74 -16.38 -4.69
N ALA A 966 -24.54 -15.09 -4.40
CA ALA A 966 -24.41 -14.06 -5.43
C ALA A 966 -23.21 -14.32 -6.37
N LEU A 967 -22.05 -14.70 -5.81
CA LEU A 967 -20.87 -15.08 -6.59
C LEU A 967 -21.14 -16.34 -7.44
N MET A 968 -21.71 -17.37 -6.82
CA MET A 968 -22.00 -18.65 -7.46
C MET A 968 -22.96 -18.47 -8.64
N LEU A 969 -24.06 -17.72 -8.46
CA LEU A 969 -25.01 -17.42 -9.53
C LEU A 969 -24.35 -16.65 -10.68
N ARG A 970 -23.43 -15.73 -10.35
CA ARG A 970 -22.72 -14.95 -11.37
C ARG A 970 -21.76 -15.79 -12.22
N ILE A 971 -21.09 -16.78 -11.61
CA ILE A 971 -20.13 -17.65 -12.32
C ILE A 971 -20.85 -18.78 -13.07
N LEU A 972 -21.81 -19.46 -12.42
CA LEU A 972 -22.48 -20.62 -12.99
C LEU A 972 -23.54 -20.26 -14.04
N GLY A 973 -24.15 -19.08 -13.90
CA GLY A 973 -25.34 -18.71 -14.66
C GLY A 973 -26.60 -19.47 -14.21
N PRO A 974 -27.77 -19.17 -14.80
CA PRO A 974 -29.06 -19.68 -14.33
C PRO A 974 -29.20 -21.21 -14.45
N ALA A 975 -28.75 -21.78 -15.58
CA ALA A 975 -28.91 -23.21 -15.88
C ALA A 975 -28.11 -24.09 -14.92
N ASN A 976 -26.79 -23.88 -14.83
CA ASN A 976 -25.93 -24.68 -13.95
C ASN A 976 -26.28 -24.46 -12.46
N ALA A 977 -26.72 -23.26 -12.08
CA ALA A 977 -27.24 -23.03 -10.74
C ALA A 977 -28.50 -23.87 -10.46
N GLY A 978 -29.44 -23.92 -11.41
CA GLY A 978 -30.62 -24.79 -11.34
C GLY A 978 -30.26 -26.26 -11.16
N ASP A 979 -29.32 -26.76 -11.94
CA ASP A 979 -28.77 -28.12 -11.87
C ASP A 979 -28.19 -28.44 -10.47
N TYR A 980 -27.43 -27.50 -9.90
CA TYR A 980 -26.88 -27.66 -8.56
C TYR A 980 -27.96 -27.68 -7.46
N TYR A 981 -28.95 -26.79 -7.53
CA TYR A 981 -30.07 -26.78 -6.58
C TYR A 981 -30.93 -28.04 -6.70
N TYR A 982 -31.09 -28.58 -7.91
CA TYR A 982 -31.73 -29.86 -8.14
C TYR A 982 -30.97 -30.98 -7.41
N ALA A 983 -29.64 -31.06 -7.59
CA ALA A 983 -28.80 -32.05 -6.90
C ALA A 983 -28.89 -31.94 -5.36
N ILE A 984 -28.86 -30.71 -4.82
CA ILE A 984 -29.04 -30.46 -3.37
C ILE A 984 -30.41 -30.95 -2.88
N THR A 985 -31.47 -30.73 -3.66
CA THR A 985 -32.83 -31.13 -3.28
C THR A 985 -32.94 -32.65 -3.16
N ILE A 986 -32.39 -33.38 -4.13
CA ILE A 986 -32.34 -34.85 -4.10
C ILE A 986 -31.52 -35.35 -2.91
N PHE A 987 -30.33 -34.78 -2.69
CA PHE A 987 -29.53 -35.05 -1.50
C PHE A 987 -30.32 -34.86 -0.19
N GLY A 988 -31.13 -33.78 -0.11
CA GLY A 988 -31.97 -33.48 1.04
C GLY A 988 -32.99 -34.57 1.38
N TRP A 989 -33.54 -35.29 0.39
CA TRP A 989 -34.44 -36.42 0.64
C TRP A 989 -33.75 -37.56 1.38
N PHE A 990 -32.53 -37.91 0.99
CA PHE A 990 -31.73 -38.94 1.65
C PHE A 990 -31.20 -38.48 3.01
N GLU A 991 -30.96 -37.19 3.18
CA GLU A 991 -30.61 -36.60 4.47
C GLU A 991 -31.75 -36.74 5.48
N ILE A 992 -33.01 -36.53 5.06
CA ILE A 992 -34.19 -36.76 5.89
C ILE A 992 -34.25 -38.24 6.32
N LEU A 993 -34.09 -39.18 5.38
CA LEU A 993 -34.11 -40.62 5.66
C LEU A 993 -33.06 -41.01 6.71
N THR A 994 -31.82 -40.56 6.55
CA THR A 994 -30.69 -40.97 7.41
C THR A 994 -30.74 -40.38 8.81
N ASN A 995 -31.39 -39.23 9.01
CA ASN A 995 -31.43 -38.52 10.29
C ASN A 995 -32.81 -38.52 10.98
N PHE A 996 -33.82 -39.17 10.39
CA PHE A 996 -35.22 -39.04 10.78
C PHE A 996 -35.45 -39.26 12.29
N GLY A 997 -35.80 -38.19 13.00
CA GLY A 997 -36.09 -38.20 14.44
C GLY A 997 -34.90 -38.45 15.38
N LEU A 998 -33.73 -38.83 14.85
CA LEU A 998 -32.57 -39.24 15.65
C LEU A 998 -31.90 -38.07 16.39
N ASP A 999 -31.91 -36.86 15.81
CA ASP A 999 -31.34 -35.66 16.44
C ASP A 999 -32.12 -35.25 17.71
N ALA A 1000 -33.46 -35.22 17.60
CA ALA A 1000 -34.35 -34.90 18.72
C ALA A 1000 -34.32 -36.00 19.80
N TYR A 1001 -34.33 -37.26 19.39
CA TYR A 1001 -34.19 -38.41 20.28
C TYR A 1001 -32.89 -38.33 21.09
N LEU A 1002 -31.75 -38.12 20.40
CA LEU A 1002 -30.45 -38.03 21.06
C LEU A 1002 -30.38 -36.86 22.05
N THR A 1003 -30.86 -35.67 21.65
CA THR A 1003 -30.85 -34.49 22.53
C THR A 1003 -31.68 -34.72 23.80
N ARG A 1004 -32.87 -35.31 23.66
CA ARG A 1004 -33.80 -35.58 24.76
C ARG A 1004 -33.27 -36.65 25.72
N GLU A 1005 -32.87 -37.81 25.20
CA GLU A 1005 -32.45 -38.94 26.04
C GLU A 1005 -31.13 -38.66 26.77
N VAL A 1006 -30.17 -38.00 26.12
CA VAL A 1006 -28.90 -37.62 26.77
C VAL A 1006 -29.11 -36.54 27.82
N ALA A 1007 -30.03 -35.59 27.60
CA ALA A 1007 -30.36 -34.60 28.61
C ALA A 1007 -31.02 -35.24 29.85
N ARG A 1008 -31.82 -36.30 29.66
CA ARG A 1008 -32.48 -37.06 30.74
C ARG A 1008 -31.52 -38.02 31.47
N HIS A 1009 -30.62 -38.67 30.74
CA HIS A 1009 -29.71 -39.71 31.24
C HIS A 1009 -28.26 -39.40 30.83
N ARG A 1010 -27.68 -38.36 31.46
CA ARG A 1010 -26.32 -37.87 31.13
C ARG A 1010 -25.22 -38.90 31.34
N ASP A 1011 -25.43 -39.86 32.23
CA ASP A 1011 -24.53 -41.00 32.50
C ASP A 1011 -24.45 -41.99 31.32
N ARG A 1012 -25.52 -42.12 30.55
CA ARG A 1012 -25.62 -43.04 29.39
C ARG A 1012 -25.36 -42.35 28.06
N GLY A 1013 -24.83 -41.13 28.08
CA GLY A 1013 -24.66 -40.30 26.87
C GLY A 1013 -23.91 -41.02 25.74
N ASN A 1014 -22.82 -41.71 26.08
CA ASN A 1014 -21.97 -42.41 25.12
C ASN A 1014 -22.73 -43.51 24.38
N ARG A 1015 -23.58 -44.26 25.10
CA ARG A 1015 -24.39 -45.34 24.56
C ARG A 1015 -25.43 -44.82 23.57
N TYR A 1016 -26.12 -43.74 23.92
CA TYR A 1016 -27.10 -43.13 23.01
C TYR A 1016 -26.42 -42.55 21.75
N LEU A 1017 -25.26 -41.91 21.89
CA LEU A 1017 -24.50 -41.40 20.75
C LEU A 1017 -24.04 -42.54 19.82
N PHE A 1018 -23.50 -43.63 20.38
CA PHE A 1018 -23.07 -44.78 19.59
C PHE A 1018 -24.24 -45.44 18.85
N ASN A 1019 -25.33 -45.74 19.56
CA ASN A 1019 -26.50 -46.40 18.97
C ASN A 1019 -27.12 -45.56 17.85
N THR A 1020 -27.32 -44.27 18.06
CA THR A 1020 -27.87 -43.38 17.02
C THR A 1020 -26.91 -43.23 15.84
N THR A 1021 -25.60 -43.26 16.06
CA THR A 1021 -24.59 -43.25 14.99
C THR A 1021 -24.63 -44.55 14.18
N ALA A 1022 -24.72 -45.70 14.83
CA ALA A 1022 -24.85 -47.00 14.15
C ALA A 1022 -26.12 -47.05 13.27
N VAL A 1023 -27.25 -46.55 13.77
CA VAL A 1023 -28.50 -46.44 12.98
C VAL A 1023 -28.32 -45.51 11.77
N ARG A 1024 -27.68 -44.34 11.93
CA ARG A 1024 -27.39 -43.42 10.81
C ARG A 1024 -26.56 -44.09 9.72
N LEU A 1025 -25.52 -44.84 10.11
CA LEU A 1025 -24.67 -45.58 9.17
C LEU A 1025 -25.47 -46.67 8.45
N GLY A 1026 -26.28 -47.44 9.17
CA GLY A 1026 -27.16 -48.45 8.57
C GLY A 1026 -28.13 -47.85 7.56
N LEU A 1027 -28.82 -46.76 7.91
CA LEU A 1027 -29.74 -46.05 7.01
C LEU A 1027 -29.02 -45.43 5.80
N SER A 1028 -27.77 -44.98 5.97
CA SER A 1028 -26.95 -44.47 4.87
C SER A 1028 -26.57 -45.58 3.88
N VAL A 1029 -26.33 -46.80 4.35
CA VAL A 1029 -26.10 -47.97 3.47
C VAL A 1029 -27.39 -48.37 2.76
N ILE A 1030 -28.54 -48.38 3.46
CA ILE A 1030 -29.85 -48.69 2.87
C ILE A 1030 -30.23 -47.65 1.79
N GLY A 1031 -29.82 -46.40 1.94
CA GLY A 1031 -30.09 -45.37 0.94
C GLY A 1031 -29.32 -45.55 -0.38
N ILE A 1032 -28.23 -46.33 -0.43
CA ILE A 1032 -27.44 -46.55 -1.66
C ILE A 1032 -28.28 -47.21 -2.77
N PRO A 1033 -28.92 -48.39 -2.55
CA PRO A 1033 -29.77 -49.00 -3.58
C PRO A 1033 -30.98 -48.12 -3.93
N LEU A 1034 -31.52 -47.35 -2.98
CA LEU A 1034 -32.61 -46.41 -3.24
C LEU A 1034 -32.16 -45.25 -4.16
N LEU A 1035 -30.96 -44.72 -3.96
CA LEU A 1035 -30.38 -43.69 -4.81
C LEU A 1035 -30.07 -44.24 -6.20
N ALA A 1036 -29.48 -45.44 -6.29
CA ALA A 1036 -29.21 -46.09 -7.57
C ALA A 1036 -30.51 -46.34 -8.36
N GLY A 1037 -31.56 -46.81 -7.68
CA GLY A 1037 -32.89 -46.97 -8.26
C GLY A 1037 -33.50 -45.65 -8.72
N PHE A 1038 -33.38 -44.58 -7.93
CA PHE A 1038 -33.82 -43.24 -8.32
C PHE A 1038 -33.09 -42.72 -9.56
N ILE A 1039 -31.76 -42.83 -9.60
CA ILE A 1039 -30.95 -42.40 -10.75
C ILE A 1039 -31.36 -43.20 -11.99
N ALA A 1040 -31.49 -44.53 -11.89
CA ALA A 1040 -31.91 -45.37 -13.00
C ALA A 1040 -33.31 -45.00 -13.52
N LEU A 1041 -34.27 -44.75 -12.61
CA LEU A 1041 -35.62 -44.34 -12.95
C LEU A 1041 -35.65 -42.96 -13.62
N ARG A 1042 -34.86 -42.01 -13.10
CA ARG A 1042 -34.75 -40.66 -13.66
C ARG A 1042 -34.09 -40.63 -15.04
N GLN A 1043 -33.07 -41.44 -15.26
CA GLN A 1043 -32.34 -41.50 -16.53
C GLN A 1043 -33.14 -42.17 -17.65
N ASN A 1044 -34.09 -43.06 -17.30
CA ASN A 1044 -34.78 -43.89 -18.29
C ASN A 1044 -36.29 -43.63 -18.43
N LEU A 1045 -37.00 -43.08 -17.43
CA LEU A 1045 -38.46 -43.19 -17.36
C LEU A 1045 -39.24 -41.91 -17.02
N ILE A 1046 -38.68 -40.97 -16.23
CA ILE A 1046 -39.49 -39.88 -15.64
C ILE A 1046 -39.37 -38.53 -16.37
N ALA A 1047 -38.22 -38.22 -16.96
CA ALA A 1047 -37.97 -36.94 -17.62
C ALA A 1047 -36.77 -37.04 -18.59
N ALA A 1048 -36.42 -35.93 -19.23
CA ALA A 1048 -35.16 -35.83 -19.95
C ALA A 1048 -33.97 -36.24 -19.04
N PRO A 1049 -33.01 -37.02 -19.57
CA PRO A 1049 -31.79 -37.43 -18.86
C PRO A 1049 -31.14 -36.25 -18.14
N ALA A 1050 -30.85 -36.41 -16.85
CA ALA A 1050 -30.09 -35.39 -16.13
C ALA A 1050 -28.66 -35.36 -16.69
N SER A 1051 -28.06 -34.16 -16.75
CA SER A 1051 -26.68 -34.00 -17.19
C SER A 1051 -25.73 -34.85 -16.35
N GLU A 1052 -24.63 -35.32 -16.95
CA GLU A 1052 -23.62 -36.12 -16.26
C GLU A 1052 -23.09 -35.40 -15.00
N GLN A 1053 -22.91 -34.08 -15.10
CA GLN A 1053 -22.45 -33.24 -14.00
C GLN A 1053 -23.43 -33.27 -12.81
N VAL A 1054 -24.74 -33.28 -13.06
CA VAL A 1054 -25.77 -33.40 -12.01
C VAL A 1054 -25.70 -34.76 -11.32
N ILE A 1055 -25.54 -35.85 -12.08
CA ILE A 1055 -25.43 -37.20 -11.51
C ILE A 1055 -24.20 -37.30 -10.62
N VAL A 1056 -23.04 -36.86 -11.12
CA VAL A 1056 -21.78 -36.86 -10.36
C VAL A 1056 -21.92 -35.99 -9.11
N ALA A 1057 -22.55 -34.82 -9.22
CA ALA A 1057 -22.81 -33.96 -8.06
C ALA A 1057 -23.68 -34.66 -7.00
N ILE A 1058 -24.76 -35.35 -7.41
CA ILE A 1058 -25.62 -36.13 -6.49
C ILE A 1058 -24.81 -37.23 -5.78
N LEU A 1059 -23.97 -37.98 -6.50
CA LEU A 1059 -23.14 -39.04 -5.93
C LEU A 1059 -22.13 -38.49 -4.92
N LEU A 1060 -21.48 -37.36 -5.23
CA LEU A 1060 -20.53 -36.71 -4.33
C LEU A 1060 -21.20 -36.14 -3.08
N LEU A 1061 -22.36 -35.48 -3.24
CA LEU A 1061 -23.17 -35.00 -2.11
C LEU A 1061 -23.61 -36.17 -1.21
N TYR A 1062 -24.02 -37.30 -1.81
CA TYR A 1062 -24.36 -38.51 -1.07
C TYR A 1062 -23.16 -39.11 -0.33
N ALA A 1063 -21.97 -39.13 -0.93
CA ALA A 1063 -20.75 -39.54 -0.22
C ALA A 1063 -20.44 -38.63 1.00
N GLY A 1064 -20.72 -37.33 0.87
CA GLY A 1064 -20.63 -36.36 1.97
C GLY A 1064 -21.67 -36.55 3.08
N LEU A 1065 -22.76 -37.29 2.83
CA LEU A 1065 -23.86 -37.52 3.77
C LEU A 1065 -23.40 -38.23 5.04
N VAL A 1066 -22.53 -39.24 4.90
CA VAL A 1066 -22.06 -40.07 6.03
C VAL A 1066 -21.35 -39.23 7.10
N PRO A 1067 -20.24 -38.51 6.79
CA PRO A 1067 -19.59 -37.65 7.78
C PRO A 1067 -20.48 -36.49 8.26
N GLY A 1068 -21.38 -35.99 7.40
CA GLY A 1068 -22.36 -34.96 7.77
C GLY A 1068 -23.37 -35.44 8.82
N SER A 1069 -23.92 -36.64 8.65
CA SER A 1069 -24.90 -37.23 9.57
C SER A 1069 -24.28 -37.51 10.95
N ILE A 1070 -23.04 -38.00 11.02
CA ILE A 1070 -22.31 -38.18 12.29
C ILE A 1070 -22.07 -36.83 12.98
N SER A 1071 -21.72 -35.80 12.21
CA SER A 1071 -21.53 -34.44 12.73
C SER A 1071 -22.82 -33.86 13.34
N LYS A 1072 -23.99 -34.15 12.77
CA LYS A 1072 -25.30 -33.78 13.36
C LYS A 1072 -25.58 -34.51 14.67
N GLY A 1073 -25.21 -35.79 14.76
CA GLY A 1073 -25.27 -36.55 16.01
C GLY A 1073 -24.42 -35.90 17.11
N LEU A 1074 -23.16 -35.57 16.81
CA LEU A 1074 -22.28 -34.85 17.74
C LEU A 1074 -22.85 -33.47 18.11
N THR A 1075 -23.40 -32.73 17.15
CA THR A 1075 -24.07 -31.44 17.40
C THR A 1075 -25.18 -31.58 18.43
N SER A 1076 -26.09 -32.54 18.22
CA SER A 1076 -27.19 -32.85 19.15
C SER A 1076 -26.68 -33.22 20.56
N PHE A 1077 -25.56 -33.94 20.62
CA PHE A 1077 -24.89 -34.27 21.88
C PHE A 1077 -24.41 -33.02 22.64
N PHE A 1078 -23.81 -32.03 21.97
CA PHE A 1078 -23.43 -30.75 22.60
C PHE A 1078 -24.64 -29.96 23.12
N TYR A 1079 -25.77 -29.98 22.39
CA TYR A 1079 -27.01 -29.35 22.83
C TYR A 1079 -27.56 -30.00 24.11
N ALA A 1080 -27.48 -31.33 24.24
CA ALA A 1080 -27.92 -32.05 25.43
C ALA A 1080 -27.15 -31.65 26.72
N TYR A 1081 -25.89 -31.22 26.58
CA TYR A 1081 -25.06 -30.70 27.68
C TYR A 1081 -25.10 -29.17 27.83
N GLU A 1082 -26.02 -28.45 27.17
CA GLU A 1082 -26.13 -26.98 27.26
C GLU A 1082 -24.84 -26.24 26.81
N LYS A 1083 -24.14 -26.83 25.83
CA LYS A 1083 -22.89 -26.29 25.22
C LYS A 1083 -23.10 -25.91 23.74
N ALA A 1084 -24.21 -25.27 23.42
CA ALA A 1084 -24.62 -24.93 22.05
C ALA A 1084 -23.66 -23.98 21.31
N GLU A 1085 -22.82 -23.23 22.03
CA GLU A 1085 -21.83 -22.31 21.45
C GLU A 1085 -20.73 -23.03 20.65
N TYR A 1086 -20.40 -24.28 21.01
CA TYR A 1086 -19.38 -25.06 20.31
C TYR A 1086 -19.83 -25.49 18.91
N PRO A 1087 -20.96 -26.22 18.75
CA PRO A 1087 -21.44 -26.57 17.42
C PRO A 1087 -21.76 -25.35 16.57
N ALA A 1088 -22.28 -24.26 17.15
CA ALA A 1088 -22.52 -23.02 16.40
C ALA A 1088 -21.20 -22.41 15.86
N ALA A 1089 -20.13 -22.40 16.66
CA ALA A 1089 -18.83 -21.93 16.22
C ALA A 1089 -18.20 -22.85 15.16
N VAL A 1090 -18.33 -24.18 15.31
CA VAL A 1090 -17.86 -25.12 14.29
C VAL A 1090 -18.63 -24.94 12.98
N SER A 1091 -19.96 -24.81 13.04
CA SER A 1091 -20.78 -24.50 11.86
C SER A 1091 -20.29 -23.24 11.13
N THR A 1092 -19.87 -22.21 11.88
CA THR A 1092 -19.29 -21.00 11.29
C THR A 1092 -17.97 -21.26 10.55
N VAL A 1093 -17.08 -22.06 11.15
CA VAL A 1093 -15.84 -22.49 10.49
C VAL A 1093 -16.15 -23.31 9.24
N SER A 1094 -17.13 -24.22 9.31
CA SER A 1094 -17.58 -25.02 8.17
C SER A 1094 -18.14 -24.16 7.05
N THR A 1095 -18.92 -23.13 7.36
CA THR A 1095 -19.44 -22.17 6.37
C THR A 1095 -18.31 -21.38 5.71
N LEU A 1096 -17.38 -20.82 6.49
CA LEU A 1096 -16.22 -20.11 5.94
C LEU A 1096 -15.35 -21.02 5.06
N LEU A 1097 -15.14 -22.28 5.47
CA LEU A 1097 -14.39 -23.27 4.68
C LEU A 1097 -15.12 -23.63 3.40
N LYS A 1098 -16.44 -23.91 3.47
CA LYS A 1098 -17.30 -24.20 2.31
C LYS A 1098 -17.25 -23.08 1.29
N VAL A 1099 -17.38 -21.84 1.74
CA VAL A 1099 -17.38 -20.67 0.86
C VAL A 1099 -16.01 -20.41 0.26
N THR A 1100 -14.94 -20.56 1.04
CA THR A 1100 -13.55 -20.39 0.54
C THR A 1100 -13.23 -21.44 -0.52
N LEU A 1101 -13.41 -22.73 -0.21
CA LEU A 1101 -13.11 -23.82 -1.13
C LEU A 1101 -14.07 -23.83 -2.32
N GLY A 1102 -15.35 -23.49 -2.10
CA GLY A 1102 -16.35 -23.37 -3.15
C GLY A 1102 -15.99 -22.27 -4.15
N ALA A 1103 -15.57 -21.10 -3.67
CA ALA A 1103 -15.10 -20.02 -4.55
C ALA A 1103 -13.85 -20.44 -5.34
N LEU A 1104 -12.89 -21.11 -4.71
CA LEU A 1104 -11.70 -21.65 -5.41
C LEU A 1104 -12.06 -22.70 -6.46
N ALA A 1105 -13.01 -23.59 -6.18
CA ALA A 1105 -13.48 -24.59 -7.14
C ALA A 1105 -14.18 -23.95 -8.35
N LEU A 1106 -14.98 -22.90 -8.13
CA LEU A 1106 -15.62 -22.14 -9.20
C LEU A 1106 -14.59 -21.40 -10.06
N LEU A 1107 -13.60 -20.75 -9.43
CA LEU A 1107 -12.51 -20.07 -10.14
C LEU A 1107 -11.60 -21.02 -10.92
N ALA A 1108 -11.46 -22.27 -10.45
CA ALA A 1108 -10.73 -23.33 -11.16
C ALA A 1108 -11.54 -23.95 -12.32
N GLY A 1109 -12.78 -23.48 -12.56
CA GLY A 1109 -13.64 -23.99 -13.63
C GLY A 1109 -14.26 -25.36 -13.33
N TRP A 1110 -14.25 -25.84 -12.08
CA TRP A 1110 -14.79 -27.17 -11.73
C TRP A 1110 -16.32 -27.22 -11.62
N GLY A 1111 -16.99 -26.07 -11.79
CA GLY A 1111 -18.45 -25.97 -11.84
C GLY A 1111 -19.17 -26.59 -10.64
N ILE A 1112 -20.33 -27.19 -10.89
CA ILE A 1112 -21.19 -27.80 -9.86
C ILE A 1112 -20.57 -29.06 -9.24
N VAL A 1113 -19.74 -29.79 -9.99
CA VAL A 1113 -19.04 -30.99 -9.52
C VAL A 1113 -18.00 -30.61 -8.46
N GLY A 1114 -17.25 -29.53 -8.70
CA GLY A 1114 -16.33 -28.96 -7.71
C GLY A 1114 -17.04 -28.57 -6.41
N LEU A 1115 -18.19 -27.90 -6.51
CA LEU A 1115 -19.00 -27.53 -5.34
C LEU A 1115 -19.49 -28.75 -4.54
N ALA A 1116 -19.90 -29.82 -5.23
CA ALA A 1116 -20.27 -31.08 -4.59
C ALA A 1116 -19.07 -31.73 -3.90
N GLY A 1117 -17.89 -31.76 -4.52
CA GLY A 1117 -16.65 -32.26 -3.91
C GLY A 1117 -16.24 -31.50 -2.64
N VAL A 1118 -16.41 -30.18 -2.62
CA VAL A 1118 -16.14 -29.33 -1.45
C VAL A 1118 -16.98 -29.75 -0.23
N SER A 1119 -18.23 -30.19 -0.45
CA SER A 1119 -19.10 -30.64 0.65
C SER A 1119 -18.50 -31.80 1.45
N ILE A 1120 -17.80 -32.73 0.81
CA ILE A 1120 -17.16 -33.88 1.45
C ILE A 1120 -16.03 -33.40 2.36
N ALA A 1121 -15.17 -32.54 1.84
CA ALA A 1121 -14.04 -31.97 2.60
C ALA A 1121 -14.54 -31.19 3.83
N VAL A 1122 -15.59 -30.39 3.66
CA VAL A 1122 -16.21 -29.62 4.76
C VAL A 1122 -16.84 -30.54 5.78
N SER A 1123 -17.57 -31.58 5.37
CA SER A 1123 -18.20 -32.55 6.28
C SER A 1123 -17.17 -33.32 7.09
N LEU A 1124 -16.06 -33.76 6.47
CA LEU A 1124 -14.96 -34.43 7.17
C LEU A 1124 -14.25 -33.50 8.16
N ALA A 1125 -13.99 -32.24 7.78
CA ALA A 1125 -13.40 -31.25 8.68
C ALA A 1125 -14.32 -30.97 9.87
N THR A 1126 -15.63 -30.81 9.63
CA THR A 1126 -16.65 -30.60 10.64
C THR A 1126 -16.67 -31.75 11.65
N LEU A 1127 -16.71 -32.99 11.14
CA LEU A 1127 -16.68 -34.20 11.94
C LEU A 1127 -15.42 -34.27 12.81
N GLY A 1128 -14.25 -34.01 12.22
CA GLY A 1128 -12.98 -34.03 12.94
C GLY A 1128 -12.94 -33.00 14.07
N VAL A 1129 -13.36 -31.76 13.82
CA VAL A 1129 -13.35 -30.69 14.82
C VAL A 1129 -14.36 -30.96 15.95
N LEU A 1130 -15.59 -31.37 15.60
CA LEU A 1130 -16.61 -31.72 16.60
C LEU A 1130 -16.20 -32.96 17.40
N GLY A 1131 -15.66 -33.99 16.75
CA GLY A 1131 -15.23 -35.23 17.39
C GLY A 1131 -14.12 -34.99 18.41
N VAL A 1132 -13.08 -34.25 18.03
CA VAL A 1132 -11.99 -33.87 18.96
C VAL A 1132 -12.49 -32.99 20.10
N SER A 1133 -13.42 -32.06 19.80
CA SER A 1133 -14.00 -31.18 20.82
C SER A 1133 -14.86 -31.97 21.81
N ALA A 1134 -15.67 -32.90 21.32
CA ALA A 1134 -16.50 -33.77 22.13
C ALA A 1134 -15.60 -34.64 23.03
N GLN A 1135 -14.57 -35.26 22.44
CA GLN A 1135 -13.59 -36.08 23.16
C GLN A 1135 -12.96 -35.32 24.33
N ARG A 1136 -12.57 -34.06 24.14
CA ARG A 1136 -11.95 -33.25 25.21
C ARG A 1136 -12.90 -32.79 26.29
N LEU A 1137 -14.19 -32.60 25.96
CA LEU A 1137 -15.16 -31.97 26.86
C LEU A 1137 -16.03 -32.97 27.62
N PHE A 1138 -16.29 -34.14 27.03
CA PHE A 1138 -17.26 -35.10 27.56
C PHE A 1138 -16.67 -36.49 27.78
N PHE A 1139 -15.65 -36.91 27.01
CA PHE A 1139 -15.12 -38.27 27.09
C PHE A 1139 -13.79 -38.34 27.86
N ARG A 1140 -13.73 -39.20 28.88
CA ARG A 1140 -12.50 -39.91 29.25
C ARG A 1140 -12.66 -41.32 28.67
N PRO A 1141 -11.77 -41.82 27.79
CA PRO A 1141 -11.93 -43.15 27.23
C PRO A 1141 -11.88 -44.18 28.38
N GLN A 1142 -13.03 -44.75 28.71
CA GLN A 1142 -13.13 -45.97 29.51
C GLN A 1142 -13.86 -46.99 28.65
N TRP A 1143 -13.18 -48.09 28.42
CA TRP A 1143 -13.71 -49.25 27.72
C TRP A 1143 -14.53 -50.02 28.74
N GLU A 1144 -15.85 -49.96 28.63
CA GLU A 1144 -16.76 -50.89 29.30
C GLU A 1144 -17.49 -51.66 28.19
N PRO A 1145 -16.89 -52.75 27.67
CA PRO A 1145 -17.67 -53.82 27.10
C PRO A 1145 -18.40 -54.54 28.25
N ASP A 1146 -19.71 -54.77 28.09
CA ASP A 1146 -20.46 -55.69 28.95
C ASP A 1146 -19.78 -57.07 28.99
#